data_AF-A0A7L2TF61-F1
#
_entry.id   AF-A0A7L2TF61-F1
#
_cell.length_a   1.000
_cell.length_b   1.000
_cell.length_c   1.000
_cell.angle_alpha   90.00
_cell.angle_beta   90.00
_cell.angle_gamma   90.00
#
_symmetry.space_group_name_H-M   'P 1'
#
loop_
_entity.id
_entity.type
_entity.pdbx_description
1 polymer ?
#
loop_
_entity_poly.entity_id
_entity_poly.type
_entity_poly.pdbx_seq_one_letter_code
_entity_poly.pdbx_strand_id
1 'polypeptide(L)'
;MLPVDKRLLTLQIYKLLQCVHEKDKKQIENLIQKGFPDLINYTEPKEGYSAFHLASMKNDIDMCRFLLEHGAHPNVHDKMGCTPAMKAAELGHEVVLELLAKANADMTAVDKEGRGILFYCLSPTGRHSHCLQIALEHGADVNNCTITGRSVLLQACEQAHEVKEMCLIFLEKGADPHAKDPATGRTAVMEAAREGAAEVVRGLLQRGADVNLFDFERHSAAHFAAKGGFFEILTIISGYNADLKLIAMNGNTPLHYAADGGFADCCRYIGQRGCDPTWKNLSHLTPREVAKNGGFKAAVTALRKVEKAFKKPDETLAWYLKVYDWSLEHEDAIRKEFEIDEEGDGMVSRNDFISVIRKHWGTVDEEQIETFAKKHEESHPDRISLDDFFKGSKYLQKAFLLSSFGPKAKKKKKPAKKKGKKGLPVPICVIPKSECPLREDGFPAYMVEAVPNIPEEQRFKQDHQSAHPVHDDRAWYIDEPRKTYMDINYLVRAGDFVSLQKAFDAGVPVDIKDKYYKTPLMVACASGNIVLVEFLLEKGADVNATDNFLWTPLHHACYNGHLDIAEVLVKAGAAVDAPAIGNATPLMRAIEACRLDMVYFLITAGADIQATNSNGKNALDLAQVFEDATIIDLLENQLKILAEEQEKEEAKPAKGGKPKPAEPQKPVKKESPDVSQPAEEKPVPEKTKRSRKDSAAYWKSWATSEKDKNDISFRPRKIWSPDATAIELAKKQELLRERATLCGHLEDFTTLFNRK
;
A
#
# COMPACT_ATOMS: atom_id res chain seq x y z
N MET A 1 -61.46 -14.20 -5.96
CA MET A 1 -61.12 -13.34 -7.13
C MET A 1 -61.34 -14.12 -8.40
N LEU A 2 -62.17 -13.58 -9.30
CA LEU A 2 -62.33 -14.13 -10.64
C LEU A 2 -61.01 -13.94 -11.44
N PRO A 3 -60.76 -14.73 -12.50
CA PRO A 3 -59.55 -14.60 -13.32
C PRO A 3 -59.34 -13.19 -13.92
N VAL A 4 -60.45 -12.47 -14.20
CA VAL A 4 -60.43 -11.09 -14.72
C VAL A 4 -59.93 -10.10 -13.65
N ASP A 5 -60.36 -10.27 -12.40
CA ASP A 5 -59.94 -9.43 -11.27
C ASP A 5 -58.44 -9.58 -11.00
N LYS A 6 -57.90 -10.80 -11.14
CA LYS A 6 -56.46 -11.05 -11.00
C LYS A 6 -55.64 -10.31 -12.06
N ARG A 7 -56.10 -10.29 -13.31
CA ARG A 7 -55.40 -9.58 -14.39
C ARG A 7 -55.42 -8.06 -14.16
N LEU A 8 -56.56 -7.51 -13.75
CA LEU A 8 -56.69 -6.08 -13.45
C LEU A 8 -55.81 -5.68 -12.26
N LEU A 9 -55.82 -6.47 -11.18
CA LEU A 9 -54.95 -6.26 -10.02
C LEU A 9 -53.48 -6.22 -10.44
N THR A 10 -53.01 -7.21 -11.21
CA THR A 10 -51.63 -7.27 -11.69
C THR A 10 -51.25 -6.03 -12.49
N LEU A 11 -52.12 -5.54 -13.38
CA LEU A 11 -51.87 -4.32 -14.16
C LEU A 11 -51.79 -3.08 -13.27
N GLN A 12 -52.66 -2.99 -12.26
CA GLN A 12 -52.63 -1.88 -11.30
C GLN A 12 -51.39 -1.91 -10.41
N ILE A 13 -50.90 -3.09 -10.01
CA ILE A 13 -49.64 -3.23 -9.27
C ILE A 13 -48.48 -2.72 -10.13
N TYR A 14 -48.36 -3.17 -11.38
CA TYR A 14 -47.30 -2.69 -12.27
C TYR A 14 -47.39 -1.19 -12.53
N LYS A 15 -48.60 -0.64 -12.67
CA LYS A 15 -48.78 0.80 -12.83
C LYS A 15 -48.37 1.55 -11.56
N LEU A 16 -48.72 1.05 -10.37
CA LEU A 16 -48.28 1.62 -9.10
C LEU A 16 -46.75 1.63 -9.00
N LEU A 17 -46.09 0.51 -9.28
CA LEU A 17 -44.62 0.41 -9.27
C LEU A 17 -43.98 1.39 -10.25
N GLN A 18 -44.57 1.57 -11.43
CA GLN A 18 -44.12 2.58 -12.39
C GLN A 18 -44.25 3.99 -11.82
N CYS A 19 -45.37 4.33 -11.18
CA CYS A 19 -45.56 5.66 -10.58
C CYS A 19 -44.57 5.93 -9.44
N VAL A 20 -44.27 4.90 -8.62
CA VAL A 20 -43.22 4.96 -7.60
C VAL A 20 -41.86 5.19 -8.25
N HIS A 21 -41.57 4.51 -9.37
CA HIS A 21 -40.34 4.70 -10.13
C HIS A 21 -40.20 6.13 -10.66
N GLU A 22 -41.29 6.71 -11.18
CA GLU A 22 -41.39 8.06 -11.76
C GLU A 22 -41.57 9.16 -10.70
N LYS A 23 -41.76 8.78 -9.43
CA LYS A 23 -42.05 9.67 -8.30
C LYS A 23 -43.35 10.47 -8.42
N ASP A 24 -44.33 9.97 -9.16
CA ASP A 24 -45.64 10.64 -9.34
C ASP A 24 -46.59 10.36 -8.16
N LYS A 25 -46.44 11.17 -7.09
CA LYS A 25 -47.27 11.09 -5.87
C LYS A 25 -48.78 11.25 -6.15
N LYS A 26 -49.15 12.10 -7.10
CA LYS A 26 -50.58 12.36 -7.42
C LYS A 26 -51.22 11.14 -8.06
N GLN A 27 -50.51 10.48 -8.97
CA GLN A 27 -51.01 9.26 -9.58
C GLN A 27 -51.08 8.12 -8.56
N ILE A 28 -50.13 8.04 -7.63
CA ILE A 28 -50.16 7.05 -6.54
C ILE A 28 -51.41 7.26 -5.65
N GLU A 29 -51.69 8.48 -5.19
CA GLU A 29 -52.90 8.80 -4.41
C GLU A 29 -54.19 8.38 -5.15
N ASN A 30 -54.27 8.70 -6.44
CA ASN A 30 -55.44 8.36 -7.26
C ASN A 30 -55.60 6.82 -7.39
N LEU A 31 -54.50 6.08 -7.53
CA LEU A 31 -54.51 4.61 -7.54
C LEU A 31 -54.90 4.02 -6.19
N ILE A 32 -54.47 4.61 -5.07
CA ILE A 32 -54.83 4.15 -3.72
C ILE A 32 -56.31 4.40 -3.44
N GLN A 33 -56.85 5.56 -3.83
CA GLN A 33 -58.24 5.93 -3.56
C GLN A 33 -59.26 5.24 -4.48
N LYS A 34 -58.93 5.07 -5.77
CA LYS A 34 -59.88 4.57 -6.78
C LYS A 34 -59.53 3.18 -7.33
N GLY A 35 -58.33 2.69 -7.05
CA GLY A 35 -57.87 1.39 -7.50
C GLY A 35 -58.32 0.26 -6.60
N PHE A 36 -57.62 -0.87 -6.70
CA PHE A 36 -57.89 -2.03 -5.86
C PHE A 36 -57.69 -1.71 -4.37
N PRO A 37 -58.56 -2.18 -3.46
CA PRO A 37 -58.37 -1.97 -2.02
C PRO A 37 -57.01 -2.49 -1.56
N ASP A 38 -56.30 -1.72 -0.72
CA ASP A 38 -54.97 -2.07 -0.18
C ASP A 38 -53.89 -2.32 -1.26
N LEU A 39 -54.04 -1.74 -2.46
CA LEU A 39 -53.12 -1.91 -3.59
C LEU A 39 -51.64 -1.69 -3.22
N ILE A 40 -51.38 -0.77 -2.29
CA ILE A 40 -50.04 -0.34 -1.87
C ILE A 40 -49.19 -1.49 -1.28
N ASN A 41 -49.84 -2.47 -0.66
CA ASN A 41 -49.20 -3.60 0.02
C ASN A 41 -49.09 -4.86 -0.84
N TYR A 42 -49.67 -4.86 -2.05
CA TYR A 42 -49.53 -5.98 -2.97
C TYR A 42 -48.15 -6.02 -3.63
N THR A 43 -47.73 -7.25 -3.93
CA THR A 43 -46.46 -7.56 -4.55
C THR A 43 -46.64 -7.99 -6.00
N GLU A 44 -45.68 -7.63 -6.86
CA GLU A 44 -45.75 -8.00 -8.26
C GLU A 44 -45.46 -9.49 -8.47
N PRO A 45 -46.15 -10.15 -9.43
CA PRO A 45 -46.17 -11.61 -9.51
C PRO A 45 -44.86 -12.22 -10.01
N LYS A 46 -43.86 -11.45 -10.47
CA LYS A 46 -42.61 -11.99 -11.00
C LYS A 46 -41.54 -12.17 -9.92
N GLU A 47 -41.11 -11.11 -9.27
CA GLU A 47 -40.09 -11.13 -8.21
C GLU A 47 -40.68 -10.91 -6.80
N GLY A 48 -41.93 -10.43 -6.72
CA GLY A 48 -42.57 -10.15 -5.43
C GLY A 48 -42.28 -8.76 -4.87
N TYR A 49 -41.75 -7.83 -5.66
CA TYR A 49 -41.52 -6.48 -5.17
C TYR A 49 -42.82 -5.72 -4.95
N SER A 50 -42.93 -5.07 -3.79
CA SER A 50 -43.96 -4.06 -3.51
C SER A 50 -43.45 -2.65 -3.84
N ALA A 51 -44.35 -1.66 -3.80
CA ALA A 51 -44.00 -0.26 -3.88
C ALA A 51 -42.89 0.13 -2.88
N PHE A 52 -42.97 -0.45 -1.68
CA PHE A 52 -42.04 -0.17 -0.59
C PHE A 52 -40.66 -0.79 -0.80
N HIS A 53 -40.59 -2.02 -1.35
CA HIS A 53 -39.31 -2.60 -1.77
C HIS A 53 -38.58 -1.71 -2.78
N LEU A 54 -39.30 -1.22 -3.79
CA LEU A 54 -38.73 -0.39 -4.85
C LEU A 54 -38.23 0.95 -4.31
N ALA A 55 -39.01 1.60 -3.43
CA ALA A 55 -38.61 2.85 -2.79
C ALA A 55 -37.35 2.65 -1.92
N SER A 56 -37.30 1.56 -1.15
CA SER A 56 -36.13 1.20 -0.34
C SER A 56 -34.90 0.94 -1.19
N MET A 57 -35.02 0.16 -2.27
CA MET A 57 -33.88 -0.15 -3.16
C MET A 57 -33.29 1.10 -3.83
N LYS A 58 -34.15 2.06 -4.20
CA LYS A 58 -33.75 3.33 -4.81
C LYS A 58 -33.18 4.36 -3.83
N ASN A 59 -33.18 4.07 -2.53
CA ASN A 59 -32.84 5.04 -1.47
C ASN A 59 -33.72 6.30 -1.50
N ASP A 60 -35.00 6.17 -1.85
CA ASP A 60 -35.92 7.31 -1.96
C ASP A 60 -36.63 7.58 -0.63
N ILE A 61 -35.98 8.37 0.22
CA ILE A 61 -36.45 8.71 1.57
C ILE A 61 -37.83 9.38 1.55
N ASP A 62 -38.05 10.31 0.63
CA ASP A 62 -39.31 11.06 0.54
C ASP A 62 -40.46 10.19 0.05
N MET A 63 -40.18 9.24 -0.84
CA MET A 63 -41.17 8.25 -1.26
C MET A 63 -41.46 7.25 -0.13
N CYS A 64 -40.45 6.80 0.62
CA CYS A 64 -40.66 5.92 1.76
C CYS A 64 -41.57 6.57 2.82
N ARG A 65 -41.34 7.83 3.18
CA ARG A 65 -42.23 8.57 4.11
C ARG A 65 -43.66 8.69 3.57
N PHE A 66 -43.79 9.07 2.30
CA PHE A 66 -45.07 9.22 1.65
C PHE A 66 -45.86 7.89 1.61
N LEU A 67 -45.19 6.77 1.31
CA LEU A 67 -45.83 5.45 1.29
C LEU A 67 -46.28 5.03 2.70
N LEU A 68 -45.48 5.29 3.75
CA LEU A 68 -45.87 5.04 5.15
C LEU A 68 -47.10 5.84 5.56
N GLU A 69 -47.16 7.13 5.22
CA GLU A 69 -48.31 8.01 5.47
C GLU A 69 -49.61 7.48 4.83
N HIS A 70 -49.49 6.75 3.72
CA HIS A 70 -50.61 6.17 2.98
C HIS A 70 -50.88 4.69 3.32
N GLY A 71 -50.32 4.19 4.42
CA GLY A 71 -50.62 2.84 4.94
C GLY A 71 -49.81 1.70 4.32
N ALA A 72 -48.65 1.98 3.71
CA ALA A 72 -47.72 0.93 3.32
C ALA A 72 -47.17 0.20 4.56
N HIS A 73 -47.25 -1.13 4.55
CA HIS A 73 -46.76 -1.98 5.62
C HIS A 73 -45.24 -2.23 5.44
N PRO A 74 -44.42 -2.08 6.50
CA PRO A 74 -42.97 -2.26 6.36
C PRO A 74 -42.55 -3.73 6.20
N ASN A 75 -43.38 -4.69 6.62
CA ASN A 75 -43.06 -6.12 6.59
C ASN A 75 -43.72 -6.87 5.43
N VAL A 76 -43.86 -6.22 4.27
CA VAL A 76 -44.23 -6.96 3.05
C VAL A 76 -43.05 -7.83 2.65
N HIS A 77 -43.33 -9.04 2.15
CA HIS A 77 -42.28 -9.99 1.77
C HIS A 77 -42.23 -10.14 0.25
N ASP A 78 -41.03 -10.12 -0.33
CA ASP A 78 -40.83 -10.53 -1.71
C ASP A 78 -40.95 -12.05 -1.90
N LYS A 79 -40.74 -12.56 -3.12
CA LYS A 79 -40.79 -14.01 -3.35
C LYS A 79 -39.68 -14.77 -2.65
N MET A 80 -38.58 -14.13 -2.27
CA MET A 80 -37.52 -14.74 -1.49
C MET A 80 -37.77 -14.63 0.02
N GLY A 81 -38.85 -13.97 0.45
CA GLY A 81 -39.12 -13.71 1.86
C GLY A 81 -38.35 -12.51 2.41
N CYS A 82 -37.71 -11.70 1.56
CA CYS A 82 -37.01 -10.51 2.02
C CYS A 82 -38.00 -9.39 2.32
N THR A 83 -37.73 -8.60 3.36
CA THR A 83 -38.47 -7.38 3.65
C THR A 83 -37.82 -6.15 2.99
N PRO A 84 -38.53 -5.02 2.85
CA PRO A 84 -37.97 -3.74 2.45
C PRO A 84 -36.77 -3.31 3.32
N ALA A 85 -36.77 -3.67 4.61
CA ALA A 85 -35.66 -3.40 5.53
C ALA A 85 -34.42 -4.22 5.17
N MET A 86 -34.58 -5.50 4.84
CA MET A 86 -33.48 -6.33 4.35
C MET A 86 -32.88 -5.78 3.04
N LYS A 87 -33.73 -5.31 2.11
CA LYS A 87 -33.26 -4.68 0.87
C LYS A 87 -32.57 -3.34 1.08
N ALA A 88 -33.00 -2.55 2.07
CA ALA A 88 -32.29 -1.35 2.47
C ALA A 88 -30.92 -1.67 3.09
N ALA A 89 -30.85 -2.71 3.93
CA ALA A 89 -29.60 -3.18 4.54
C ALA A 89 -28.61 -3.73 3.50
N GLU A 90 -29.07 -4.53 2.54
CA GLU A 90 -28.27 -5.12 1.45
C GLU A 90 -27.54 -4.06 0.59
N LEU A 91 -28.10 -2.85 0.50
CA LEU A 91 -27.55 -1.76 -0.30
C LEU A 91 -26.86 -0.67 0.56
N GLY A 92 -26.87 -0.83 1.88
CA GLY A 92 -26.29 0.13 2.83
C GLY A 92 -27.05 1.46 2.89
N HIS A 93 -28.38 1.44 2.81
CA HIS A 93 -29.24 2.62 2.89
C HIS A 93 -29.68 2.89 4.33
N GLU A 94 -28.76 3.43 5.13
CA GLU A 94 -28.93 3.62 6.58
C GLU A 94 -30.15 4.47 6.96
N VAL A 95 -30.39 5.59 6.26
CA VAL A 95 -31.50 6.51 6.55
C VAL A 95 -32.85 5.86 6.28
N VAL A 96 -32.94 5.10 5.18
CA VAL A 96 -34.17 4.35 4.86
C VAL A 96 -34.40 3.26 5.89
N LEU A 97 -33.35 2.51 6.26
CA LEU A 97 -33.46 1.48 7.28
C LEU A 97 -33.89 2.05 8.64
N GLU A 98 -33.36 3.21 9.05
CA GLU A 98 -33.76 3.89 10.27
C GLU A 98 -35.23 4.33 10.24
N LEU A 99 -35.72 4.81 9.09
CA LEU A 99 -37.14 5.15 8.90
C LEU A 99 -38.03 3.91 9.01
N LEU A 100 -37.61 2.78 8.42
CA LEU A 100 -38.32 1.51 8.51
C LEU A 100 -38.35 0.99 9.95
N ALA A 101 -37.22 1.09 10.66
CA ALA A 101 -37.10 0.71 12.06
C ALA A 101 -38.06 1.53 12.95
N LYS A 102 -38.10 2.86 12.75
CA LYS A 102 -39.04 3.76 13.42
C LYS A 102 -40.52 3.48 13.07
N ALA A 103 -40.77 2.92 11.89
CA ALA A 103 -42.10 2.49 11.47
C ALA A 103 -42.48 1.08 11.97
N ASN A 104 -41.74 0.51 12.93
CA ASN A 104 -41.92 -0.84 13.47
C ASN A 104 -41.76 -1.95 12.42
N ALA A 105 -40.78 -1.80 11.51
CA ALA A 105 -40.33 -2.92 10.68
C ALA A 105 -39.81 -4.06 11.57
N ASP A 106 -40.18 -5.29 11.23
CA ASP A 106 -39.75 -6.50 11.93
C ASP A 106 -38.31 -6.84 11.52
N MET A 107 -37.38 -6.56 12.44
CA MET A 107 -35.96 -6.86 12.28
C MET A 107 -35.62 -8.34 12.56
N THR A 108 -36.57 -9.13 13.05
CA THR A 108 -36.42 -10.57 13.31
C THR A 108 -36.92 -11.43 12.15
N ALA A 109 -37.54 -10.82 11.14
CA ALA A 109 -37.96 -11.50 9.93
C ALA A 109 -36.78 -12.24 9.27
N VAL A 110 -37.08 -13.37 8.63
CA VAL A 110 -36.10 -14.20 7.92
C VAL A 110 -36.58 -14.49 6.50
N ASP A 111 -35.63 -14.58 5.57
CA ASP A 111 -35.89 -14.99 4.20
C ASP A 111 -36.18 -16.51 4.10
N LYS A 112 -36.43 -16.99 2.88
CA LYS A 112 -36.66 -18.42 2.59
C LYS A 112 -35.45 -19.32 2.84
N GLU A 113 -34.26 -18.78 3.01
CA GLU A 113 -33.04 -19.50 3.36
C GLU A 113 -32.76 -19.43 4.89
N GLY A 114 -33.62 -18.74 5.65
CA GLY A 114 -33.47 -18.52 7.09
C GLY A 114 -32.56 -17.33 7.44
N ARG A 115 -32.13 -16.53 6.45
CA ARG A 115 -31.29 -15.34 6.68
C ARG A 115 -32.13 -14.18 7.21
N GLY A 116 -31.78 -13.71 8.40
CA GLY A 116 -32.25 -12.43 8.95
C GLY A 116 -31.51 -11.23 8.34
N ILE A 117 -31.92 -10.02 8.76
CA ILE A 117 -31.38 -8.75 8.24
C ILE A 117 -29.86 -8.59 8.41
N LEU A 118 -29.29 -9.18 9.47
CA LEU A 118 -27.86 -9.05 9.79
C LEU A 118 -26.97 -9.72 8.73
N PHE A 119 -27.44 -10.76 8.04
CA PHE A 119 -26.72 -11.36 6.90
C PHE A 119 -26.55 -10.36 5.74
N TYR A 120 -27.55 -9.53 5.50
CA TYR A 120 -27.52 -8.50 4.45
C TYR A 120 -26.67 -7.28 4.83
N CYS A 121 -26.29 -7.16 6.11
CA CYS A 121 -25.38 -6.12 6.57
C CYS A 121 -23.89 -6.50 6.40
N LEU A 122 -23.56 -7.74 6.02
CA LEU A 122 -22.17 -8.23 5.93
C LEU A 122 -21.48 -7.71 4.66
N SER A 123 -21.18 -6.41 4.62
CA SER A 123 -20.39 -5.78 3.55
C SER A 123 -19.40 -4.76 4.14
N PRO A 124 -18.16 -4.68 3.65
CA PRO A 124 -17.07 -3.94 4.29
C PRO A 124 -17.14 -2.42 4.03
N THR A 125 -18.24 -1.78 4.43
CA THR A 125 -18.42 -0.33 4.29
C THR A 125 -19.01 0.25 5.58
N GLY A 126 -18.65 1.49 5.90
CA GLY A 126 -19.18 2.16 7.10
C GLY A 126 -20.71 2.27 7.14
N ARG A 127 -21.37 2.41 5.98
CA ARG A 127 -22.84 2.44 5.89
C ARG A 127 -23.48 1.13 6.32
N HIS A 128 -22.88 0.00 5.96
CA HIS A 128 -23.39 -1.31 6.38
C HIS A 128 -23.10 -1.56 7.87
N SER A 129 -21.98 -1.06 8.41
CA SER A 129 -21.72 -1.08 9.86
C SER A 129 -22.77 -0.27 10.62
N HIS A 130 -23.22 0.85 10.08
CA HIS A 130 -24.30 1.63 10.69
C HIS A 130 -25.67 0.94 10.54
N CYS A 131 -25.96 0.35 9.37
CA CYS A 131 -27.16 -0.46 9.17
C CYS A 131 -27.23 -1.62 10.18
N LEU A 132 -26.09 -2.27 10.44
CA LEU A 132 -25.96 -3.32 11.43
C LEU A 132 -26.31 -2.81 12.84
N GLN A 133 -25.76 -1.67 13.24
CA GLN A 133 -26.06 -1.05 14.53
C GLN A 133 -27.55 -0.73 14.68
N ILE A 134 -28.16 -0.10 13.67
CA ILE A 134 -29.58 0.24 13.65
C ILE A 134 -30.43 -1.04 13.82
N ALA A 135 -30.12 -2.10 13.06
CA ALA A 135 -30.85 -3.35 13.13
C ALA A 135 -30.76 -3.99 14.52
N LEU A 136 -29.57 -4.01 15.13
CA LEU A 136 -29.32 -4.55 16.47
C LEU A 136 -30.01 -3.73 17.57
N GLU A 137 -30.03 -2.41 17.45
CA GLU A 137 -30.76 -1.52 18.37
C GLU A 137 -32.27 -1.75 18.34
N HIS A 138 -32.81 -2.16 17.18
CA HIS A 138 -34.23 -2.43 16.98
C HIS A 138 -34.57 -3.93 17.07
N GLY A 139 -33.74 -4.72 17.75
CA GLY A 139 -34.08 -6.09 18.16
C GLY A 139 -33.80 -7.18 17.13
N ALA A 140 -32.93 -6.95 16.14
CA ALA A 140 -32.46 -8.02 15.26
C ALA A 140 -31.77 -9.14 16.05
N ASP A 141 -32.04 -10.40 15.67
CA ASP A 141 -31.45 -11.58 16.33
C ASP A 141 -29.98 -11.76 15.93
N VAL A 142 -29.08 -11.45 16.87
CA VAL A 142 -27.62 -11.59 16.75
C VAL A 142 -27.19 -13.04 16.45
N ASN A 143 -27.95 -14.02 16.94
CA ASN A 143 -27.65 -15.44 16.81
C ASN A 143 -28.48 -16.13 15.73
N ASN A 144 -29.03 -15.34 14.80
CA ASN A 144 -29.80 -15.87 13.69
C ASN A 144 -28.98 -16.88 12.88
N CYS A 145 -29.65 -17.94 12.45
CA CYS A 145 -29.05 -19.04 11.70
C CYS A 145 -29.84 -19.31 10.43
N THR A 146 -29.13 -19.62 9.35
CA THR A 146 -29.75 -20.13 8.11
C THR A 146 -30.44 -21.47 8.34
N ILE A 147 -31.22 -21.94 7.36
CA ILE A 147 -31.83 -23.28 7.38
C ILE A 147 -30.78 -24.40 7.48
N THR A 148 -29.56 -24.16 6.98
CA THR A 148 -28.45 -25.11 7.12
C THR A 148 -27.82 -25.09 8.52
N GLY A 149 -28.27 -24.21 9.42
CA GLY A 149 -27.76 -24.04 10.78
C GLY A 149 -26.52 -23.15 10.86
N ARG A 150 -26.20 -22.39 9.82
CA ARG A 150 -25.03 -21.50 9.80
C ARG A 150 -25.38 -20.16 10.44
N SER A 151 -24.64 -19.76 11.47
CA SER A 151 -24.87 -18.49 12.18
C SER A 151 -24.34 -17.28 11.42
N VAL A 152 -24.93 -16.10 11.67
CA VAL A 152 -24.45 -14.82 11.14
C VAL A 152 -22.99 -14.57 11.54
N LEU A 153 -22.63 -14.81 12.81
CA LEU A 153 -21.26 -14.63 13.30
C LEU A 153 -20.27 -15.48 12.50
N LEU A 154 -20.60 -16.72 12.19
CA LEU A 154 -19.71 -17.60 11.43
C LEU A 154 -19.54 -17.11 9.98
N GLN A 155 -20.60 -16.58 9.36
CA GLN A 155 -20.50 -15.93 8.05
C GLN A 155 -19.64 -14.67 8.10
N ALA A 156 -19.75 -13.87 9.16
CA ALA A 156 -18.91 -12.69 9.36
C ALA A 156 -17.42 -13.08 9.58
N CYS A 157 -17.16 -14.13 10.37
CA CYS A 157 -15.81 -14.62 10.62
C CYS A 157 -15.13 -15.20 9.36
N GLU A 158 -15.89 -15.73 8.40
CA GLU A 158 -15.35 -16.15 7.09
C GLU A 158 -14.74 -14.98 6.30
N GLN A 159 -15.21 -13.76 6.53
CA GLN A 159 -14.73 -12.53 5.89
C GLN A 159 -14.08 -11.59 6.92
N ALA A 160 -13.57 -12.13 8.04
CA ALA A 160 -13.16 -11.35 9.20
C ALA A 160 -12.11 -10.26 8.91
N HIS A 161 -11.30 -10.43 7.87
CA HIS A 161 -10.32 -9.43 7.44
C HIS A 161 -11.00 -8.14 6.94
N GLU A 162 -12.15 -8.24 6.27
CA GLU A 162 -12.87 -7.11 5.68
C GLU A 162 -13.94 -6.54 6.62
N VAL A 163 -14.58 -7.38 7.44
CA VAL A 163 -15.71 -6.98 8.32
C VAL A 163 -15.37 -7.05 9.82
N LYS A 164 -14.11 -6.77 10.20
CA LYS A 164 -13.63 -6.89 11.58
C LYS A 164 -14.49 -6.15 12.62
N GLU A 165 -14.92 -4.93 12.30
CA GLU A 165 -15.71 -4.10 13.19
C GLU A 165 -17.09 -4.73 13.45
N MET A 166 -17.70 -5.32 12.42
CA MET A 166 -18.98 -6.01 12.54
C MET A 166 -18.87 -7.25 13.42
N CYS A 167 -17.80 -8.04 13.26
CA CYS A 167 -17.52 -9.18 14.12
C CYS A 167 -17.44 -8.77 15.60
N LEU A 168 -16.73 -7.67 15.91
CA LEU A 168 -16.62 -7.17 17.28
C LEU A 168 -17.98 -6.67 17.81
N ILE A 169 -18.77 -5.96 16.99
CA ILE A 169 -20.13 -5.52 17.36
C ILE A 169 -21.03 -6.72 17.67
N PHE A 170 -21.01 -7.79 16.86
CA PHE A 170 -21.78 -9.01 17.15
C PHE A 170 -21.40 -9.60 18.52
N LEU A 171 -20.11 -9.68 18.80
CA LEU A 171 -19.60 -10.20 20.06
C LEU A 171 -20.00 -9.30 21.25
N GLU A 172 -19.98 -7.98 21.10
CA GLU A 172 -20.49 -7.04 22.11
C GLU A 172 -21.99 -7.19 22.37
N LYS A 173 -22.78 -7.53 21.33
CA LYS A 173 -24.22 -7.75 21.44
C LYS A 173 -24.62 -9.18 21.84
N GLY A 174 -23.66 -10.02 22.23
CA GLY A 174 -23.94 -11.35 22.79
C GLY A 174 -24.06 -12.47 21.74
N ALA A 175 -23.34 -12.37 20.63
CA ALA A 175 -23.19 -13.48 19.69
C ALA A 175 -22.49 -14.68 20.36
N ASP A 176 -22.96 -15.89 20.07
CA ASP A 176 -22.40 -17.13 20.60
C ASP A 176 -20.98 -17.38 20.03
N PRO A 177 -19.92 -17.28 20.86
CA PRO A 177 -18.55 -17.49 20.41
C PRO A 177 -18.26 -18.96 20.05
N HIS A 178 -19.12 -19.90 20.45
CA HIS A 178 -18.99 -21.33 20.16
C HIS A 178 -19.72 -21.77 18.89
N ALA A 179 -20.23 -20.82 18.10
CA ALA A 179 -20.87 -21.11 16.83
C ALA A 179 -19.99 -21.99 15.94
N LYS A 180 -20.59 -23.05 15.40
CA LYS A 180 -19.93 -24.08 14.60
C LYS A 180 -20.67 -24.28 13.29
N ASP A 181 -19.93 -24.33 12.19
CA ASP A 181 -20.46 -24.68 10.87
C ASP A 181 -20.92 -26.14 10.85
N PRO A 182 -22.20 -26.42 10.58
CA PRO A 182 -22.68 -27.79 10.46
C PRO A 182 -22.07 -28.57 9.29
N ALA A 183 -21.64 -27.88 8.22
CA ALA A 183 -21.12 -28.54 7.01
C ALA A 183 -19.63 -28.92 7.14
N THR A 184 -18.80 -28.04 7.70
CA THR A 184 -17.35 -28.25 7.81
C THR A 184 -16.92 -28.66 9.23
N GLY A 185 -17.72 -28.33 10.23
CA GLY A 185 -17.36 -28.47 11.64
C GLY A 185 -16.44 -27.36 12.16
N ARG A 186 -16.19 -26.31 11.38
CA ARG A 186 -15.32 -25.21 11.81
C ARG A 186 -16.01 -24.27 12.79
N THR A 187 -15.27 -23.78 13.77
CA THR A 187 -15.77 -22.79 14.74
C THR A 187 -15.47 -21.38 14.27
N ALA A 188 -16.14 -20.38 14.86
CA ALA A 188 -15.86 -18.96 14.60
C ALA A 188 -14.37 -18.60 14.80
N VAL A 189 -13.72 -19.19 15.81
CA VAL A 189 -12.28 -19.00 16.09
C VAL A 189 -11.41 -19.56 14.96
N MET A 190 -11.77 -20.71 14.39
CA MET A 190 -11.03 -21.30 13.27
C MET A 190 -11.14 -20.45 12.01
N GLU A 191 -12.33 -19.95 11.71
CA GLU A 191 -12.55 -19.07 10.55
C GLU A 191 -11.80 -17.74 10.71
N ALA A 192 -11.88 -17.10 11.88
CA ALA A 192 -11.13 -15.88 12.16
C ALA A 192 -9.60 -16.11 12.11
N ALA A 193 -9.11 -17.27 12.58
CA ALA A 193 -7.70 -17.65 12.51
C ALA A 193 -7.25 -17.99 11.07
N ARG A 194 -8.14 -18.51 10.23
CA ARG A 194 -7.89 -18.79 8.80
C ARG A 194 -7.73 -17.50 7.99
N GLU A 195 -8.53 -16.49 8.28
CA GLU A 195 -8.47 -15.18 7.61
C GLU A 195 -7.40 -14.24 8.19
N GLY A 196 -6.88 -14.53 9.39
CA GLY A 196 -5.79 -13.73 9.98
C GLY A 196 -6.25 -12.56 10.83
N ALA A 197 -7.52 -12.52 11.25
CA ALA A 197 -8.08 -11.42 12.02
C ALA A 197 -7.77 -11.54 13.53
N ALA A 198 -6.56 -11.11 13.93
CA ALA A 198 -6.07 -11.24 15.31
C ALA A 198 -6.99 -10.60 16.37
N GLU A 199 -7.52 -9.40 16.08
CA GLU A 199 -8.46 -8.68 16.97
C GLU A 199 -9.75 -9.49 17.21
N VAL A 200 -10.30 -10.10 16.15
CA VAL A 200 -11.53 -10.92 16.24
C VAL A 200 -11.25 -12.23 16.99
N VAL A 201 -10.12 -12.88 16.74
CA VAL A 201 -9.70 -14.08 17.50
C VAL A 201 -9.59 -13.75 18.99
N ARG A 202 -8.95 -12.64 19.35
CA ARG A 202 -8.85 -12.18 20.74
C ARG A 202 -10.24 -11.93 21.35
N GLY A 203 -11.12 -11.23 20.62
CA GLY A 203 -12.48 -10.93 21.07
C GLY A 203 -13.35 -12.17 21.30
N LEU A 204 -13.17 -13.22 20.48
CA LEU A 204 -13.84 -14.52 20.64
C LEU A 204 -13.35 -15.26 21.88
N LEU A 205 -12.02 -15.35 22.06
CA LEU A 205 -11.41 -16.08 23.17
C LEU A 205 -11.71 -15.41 24.53
N GLN A 206 -11.70 -14.08 24.58
CA GLN A 206 -12.12 -13.33 25.78
C GLN A 206 -13.56 -13.62 26.20
N ARG A 207 -14.42 -14.06 25.27
CA ARG A 207 -15.82 -14.45 25.53
C ARG A 207 -15.98 -15.95 25.79
N GLY A 208 -14.87 -16.67 25.96
CA GLY A 208 -14.86 -18.08 26.36
C GLY A 208 -14.83 -19.08 25.21
N ALA A 209 -14.62 -18.65 23.96
CA ALA A 209 -14.53 -19.57 22.84
C ALA A 209 -13.49 -20.67 23.07
N ASP A 210 -13.85 -21.94 22.85
CA ASP A 210 -12.92 -23.05 23.01
C ASP A 210 -12.00 -23.16 21.78
N VAL A 211 -10.71 -22.94 22.03
CA VAL A 211 -9.65 -22.93 21.03
C VAL A 211 -9.17 -24.33 20.61
N ASN A 212 -9.46 -25.34 21.44
CA ASN A 212 -8.98 -26.72 21.26
C ASN A 212 -9.95 -27.60 20.48
N LEU A 213 -11.10 -27.05 20.09
CA LEU A 213 -12.00 -27.69 19.14
C LEU A 213 -11.30 -27.91 17.79
N PHE A 214 -11.85 -28.84 17.01
CA PHE A 214 -11.37 -29.15 15.67
C PHE A 214 -12.52 -29.46 14.72
N ASP A 215 -12.29 -29.24 13.44
CA ASP A 215 -13.25 -29.51 12.36
C ASP A 215 -13.31 -30.99 11.97
N PHE A 216 -14.08 -31.35 10.94
CA PHE A 216 -14.21 -32.75 10.51
C PHE A 216 -12.90 -33.35 9.96
N GLU A 217 -11.95 -32.51 9.51
CA GLU A 217 -10.61 -32.92 9.08
C GLU A 217 -9.57 -32.86 10.23
N ARG A 218 -10.03 -32.60 11.46
CA ARG A 218 -9.23 -32.41 12.68
C ARG A 218 -8.27 -31.21 12.61
N HIS A 219 -8.59 -30.20 11.82
CA HIS A 219 -7.88 -28.91 11.89
C HIS A 219 -8.40 -28.11 13.07
N SER A 220 -7.47 -27.58 13.86
CA SER A 220 -7.73 -26.62 14.94
C SER A 220 -7.36 -25.20 14.49
N ALA A 221 -7.70 -24.19 15.29
CA ALA A 221 -7.31 -22.81 15.02
C ALA A 221 -5.79 -22.64 14.83
N ALA A 222 -4.98 -23.43 15.55
CA ALA A 222 -3.53 -23.44 15.40
C ALA A 222 -3.06 -23.92 14.02
N HIS A 223 -3.76 -24.88 13.41
CA HIS A 223 -3.43 -25.35 12.06
C HIS A 223 -3.68 -24.27 11.02
N PHE A 224 -4.83 -23.58 11.11
CA PHE A 224 -5.17 -22.48 10.20
C PHE A 224 -4.22 -21.29 10.38
N ALA A 225 -3.95 -20.88 11.62
CA ALA A 225 -3.00 -19.82 11.92
C ALA A 225 -1.58 -20.14 11.41
N ALA A 226 -1.13 -21.38 11.57
CA ALA A 226 0.16 -21.83 11.06
C ALA A 226 0.22 -21.87 9.53
N LYS A 227 -0.88 -22.28 8.87
CA LYS A 227 -1.01 -22.30 7.40
C LYS A 227 -1.02 -20.88 6.80
N GLY A 228 -1.64 -19.92 7.47
CA GLY A 228 -1.62 -18.51 7.07
C GLY A 228 -0.37 -17.73 7.48
N GLY A 229 0.47 -18.30 8.34
CA GLY A 229 1.69 -17.65 8.84
C GLY A 229 1.42 -16.55 9.88
N PHE A 230 0.26 -16.58 10.53
CA PHE A 230 -0.17 -15.56 11.48
C PHE A 230 0.46 -15.78 12.86
N PHE A 231 1.71 -15.31 13.01
CA PHE A 231 2.48 -15.43 14.24
C PHE A 231 1.76 -14.84 15.46
N GLU A 232 1.12 -13.68 15.29
CA GLU A 232 0.37 -13.02 16.37
C GLU A 232 -0.82 -13.87 16.85
N ILE A 233 -1.58 -14.48 15.92
CA ILE A 233 -2.68 -15.38 16.29
C ILE A 233 -2.15 -16.60 17.04
N LEU A 234 -1.02 -17.19 16.61
CA LEU A 234 -0.40 -18.30 17.33
C LEU A 234 -0.01 -17.92 18.77
N THR A 235 0.44 -16.68 19.00
CA THR A 235 0.73 -16.19 20.36
C THR A 235 -0.53 -16.00 21.19
N ILE A 236 -1.58 -15.43 20.60
CA ILE A 236 -2.87 -15.21 21.27
C ILE A 236 -3.47 -16.56 21.68
N ILE A 237 -3.63 -17.50 20.74
CA ILE A 237 -4.25 -18.79 21.05
C ILE A 237 -3.44 -19.59 22.08
N SER A 238 -2.10 -19.46 22.10
CA SER A 238 -1.25 -20.08 23.12
C SER A 238 -1.51 -19.48 24.51
N GLY A 239 -1.77 -18.18 24.59
CA GLY A 239 -2.19 -17.50 25.84
C GLY A 239 -3.53 -17.99 26.38
N TYR A 240 -4.41 -18.50 25.52
CA TYR A 240 -5.66 -19.19 25.89
C TYR A 240 -5.50 -20.73 25.93
N ASN A 241 -4.28 -21.22 26.15
CA ASN A 241 -3.96 -22.65 26.36
C ASN A 241 -4.35 -23.56 25.17
N ALA A 242 -4.13 -23.09 23.94
CA ALA A 242 -4.28 -23.91 22.74
C ALA A 242 -3.20 -25.00 22.63
N ASP A 243 -3.60 -26.21 22.25
CA ASP A 243 -2.69 -27.30 21.98
C ASP A 243 -2.11 -27.21 20.55
N LEU A 244 -0.86 -26.77 20.47
CA LEU A 244 -0.10 -26.66 19.22
C LEU A 244 0.47 -28.01 18.74
N LYS A 245 0.15 -29.12 19.43
CA LYS A 245 0.63 -30.49 19.12
C LYS A 245 -0.42 -31.34 18.41
N LEU A 246 -1.62 -30.81 18.20
CA LEU A 246 -2.71 -31.52 17.53
C LEU A 246 -2.29 -31.97 16.13
N ILE A 247 -2.88 -33.09 15.68
CA ILE A 247 -2.56 -33.73 14.40
C ILE A 247 -3.85 -33.77 13.59
N ALA A 248 -3.82 -33.15 12.41
CA ALA A 248 -4.91 -33.21 11.44
C ALA A 248 -5.05 -34.62 10.83
N MET A 249 -6.17 -34.92 10.17
CA MET A 249 -6.43 -36.24 9.58
C MET A 249 -5.38 -36.67 8.55
N ASN A 250 -4.73 -35.72 7.86
CA ASN A 250 -3.63 -36.00 6.93
C ASN A 250 -2.27 -36.26 7.62
N GLY A 251 -2.24 -36.34 8.95
CA GLY A 251 -1.03 -36.56 9.76
C GLY A 251 -0.16 -35.31 9.93
N ASN A 252 -0.57 -34.15 9.39
CA ASN A 252 0.16 -32.90 9.56
C ASN A 252 -0.13 -32.27 10.93
N THR A 253 0.91 -31.81 11.60
CA THR A 253 0.82 -30.92 12.77
C THR A 253 0.78 -29.45 12.31
N PRO A 254 0.45 -28.47 13.18
CA PRO A 254 0.60 -27.06 12.86
C PRO A 254 2.01 -26.71 12.37
N LEU A 255 3.03 -27.41 12.89
CA LEU A 255 4.41 -27.24 12.47
C LEU A 255 4.66 -27.62 11.00
N HIS A 256 3.96 -28.64 10.48
CA HIS A 256 4.01 -29.00 9.06
C HIS A 256 3.41 -27.88 8.18
N TYR A 257 2.26 -27.32 8.57
CA TYR A 257 1.63 -26.22 7.82
C TYR A 257 2.48 -24.94 7.83
N ALA A 258 3.06 -24.58 8.98
CA ALA A 258 4.00 -23.45 9.04
C ALA A 258 5.25 -23.68 8.16
N ALA A 259 5.72 -24.92 8.08
CA ALA A 259 6.85 -25.29 7.26
C ALA A 259 6.54 -25.27 5.76
N ASP A 260 5.33 -25.69 5.38
CA ASP A 260 4.80 -25.66 4.01
C ASP A 260 4.63 -24.23 3.50
N GLY A 261 4.21 -23.29 4.35
CA GLY A 261 4.17 -21.86 4.03
C GLY A 261 5.51 -21.13 4.17
N GLY A 262 6.57 -21.80 4.65
CA GLY A 262 7.89 -21.18 4.82
C GLY A 262 8.02 -20.18 5.98
N PHE A 263 7.07 -20.17 6.92
CA PHE A 263 6.98 -19.19 8.01
C PHE A 263 7.95 -19.52 9.16
N ALA A 264 9.19 -19.07 9.03
CA ALA A 264 10.29 -19.44 9.93
C ALA A 264 10.05 -19.11 11.43
N ASP A 265 9.40 -17.97 11.73
CA ASP A 265 9.09 -17.59 13.11
C ASP A 265 7.96 -18.46 13.69
N CYS A 266 6.91 -18.75 12.92
CA CYS A 266 5.86 -19.70 13.30
C CYS A 266 6.44 -21.10 13.55
N CYS A 267 7.32 -21.59 12.67
CA CYS A 267 8.01 -22.86 12.88
C CYS A 267 8.83 -22.88 14.18
N ARG A 268 9.56 -21.79 14.45
CA ARG A 268 10.35 -21.68 15.69
C ARG A 268 9.45 -21.69 16.92
N TYR A 269 8.38 -20.91 16.91
CA TYR A 269 7.47 -20.75 18.05
C TYR A 269 6.72 -22.02 18.39
N ILE A 270 6.06 -22.64 17.40
CA ILE A 270 5.32 -23.90 17.57
C ILE A 270 6.25 -25.01 18.08
N GLY A 271 7.46 -25.12 17.52
CA GLY A 271 8.45 -26.09 17.97
C GLY A 271 8.94 -25.84 19.40
N GLN A 272 9.11 -24.58 19.80
CA GLN A 272 9.46 -24.20 21.17
C GLN A 272 8.35 -24.48 22.18
N ARG A 273 7.09 -24.47 21.77
CA ARG A 273 5.94 -24.87 22.61
C ARG A 273 5.72 -26.39 22.66
N GLY A 274 6.69 -27.16 22.18
CA GLY A 274 6.76 -28.60 22.39
C GLY A 274 6.08 -29.45 21.32
N CYS A 275 5.78 -28.89 20.14
CA CYS A 275 5.40 -29.66 18.96
C CYS A 275 6.62 -30.46 18.46
N ASP A 276 6.46 -31.76 18.23
CA ASP A 276 7.55 -32.64 17.81
C ASP A 276 8.01 -32.31 16.37
N PRO A 277 9.25 -31.83 16.17
CA PRO A 277 9.77 -31.51 14.85
C PRO A 277 10.18 -32.75 14.05
N THR A 278 10.20 -33.93 14.66
CA THR A 278 10.57 -35.21 14.02
C THR A 278 9.37 -36.03 13.59
N TRP A 279 8.15 -35.59 13.95
CA TRP A 279 6.91 -36.23 13.54
C TRP A 279 6.82 -36.29 12.02
N LYS A 280 6.28 -37.39 11.49
CA LYS A 280 6.09 -37.59 10.05
C LYS A 280 4.60 -37.62 9.73
N ASN A 281 4.22 -36.91 8.69
CA ASN A 281 2.85 -36.95 8.17
C ASN A 281 2.56 -38.25 7.40
N LEU A 282 1.35 -38.39 6.85
CA LEU A 282 0.96 -39.56 6.05
C LEU A 282 1.81 -39.75 4.78
N SER A 283 2.42 -38.67 4.27
CA SER A 283 3.39 -38.74 3.16
C SER A 283 4.81 -39.10 3.62
N HIS A 284 4.99 -39.47 4.89
CA HIS A 284 6.27 -39.79 5.52
C HIS A 284 7.31 -38.66 5.53
N LEU A 285 6.87 -37.41 5.38
CA LEU A 285 7.71 -36.23 5.41
C LEU A 285 7.69 -35.60 6.79
N THR A 286 8.86 -35.16 7.26
CA THR A 286 9.02 -34.31 8.44
C THR A 286 8.75 -32.83 8.08
N PRO A 287 8.43 -31.94 9.04
CA PRO A 287 8.27 -30.51 8.77
C PRO A 287 9.48 -29.91 8.06
N ARG A 288 10.70 -30.32 8.44
CA ARG A 288 11.94 -29.82 7.81
C ARG A 288 12.06 -30.26 6.36
N GLU A 289 11.64 -31.49 6.03
CA GLU A 289 11.61 -31.99 4.65
C GLU A 289 10.53 -31.27 3.83
N VAL A 290 9.36 -31.02 4.40
CA VAL A 290 8.30 -30.20 3.76
C VAL A 290 8.84 -28.81 3.41
N ALA A 291 9.45 -28.10 4.37
CA ALA A 291 10.07 -26.80 4.11
C ALA A 291 11.21 -26.86 3.07
N LYS A 292 11.96 -27.97 3.03
CA LYS A 292 13.04 -28.18 2.05
C LYS A 292 12.47 -28.38 0.65
N ASN A 293 11.41 -29.16 0.52
CA ASN A 293 10.73 -29.42 -0.75
C ASN A 293 10.08 -28.14 -1.30
N GLY A 294 9.54 -27.28 -0.42
CA GLY A 294 9.06 -25.93 -0.78
C GLY A 294 10.16 -24.89 -1.04
N GLY A 295 11.44 -25.21 -0.83
CA GLY A 295 12.55 -24.28 -1.08
C GLY A 295 12.77 -23.20 0.00
N PHE A 296 12.11 -23.31 1.15
CA PHE A 296 12.12 -22.29 2.21
C PHE A 296 13.34 -22.39 3.14
N LYS A 297 14.48 -21.84 2.69
CA LYS A 297 15.76 -21.90 3.43
C LYS A 297 15.67 -21.38 4.87
N ALA A 298 14.93 -20.29 5.11
CA ALA A 298 14.78 -19.71 6.45
C ALA A 298 14.07 -20.68 7.42
N ALA A 299 12.93 -21.23 7.01
CA ALA A 299 12.18 -22.23 7.78
C ALA A 299 13.02 -23.49 8.05
N VAL A 300 13.74 -24.01 7.05
CA VAL A 300 14.66 -25.15 7.23
C VAL A 300 15.72 -24.86 8.30
N THR A 301 16.31 -23.65 8.31
CA THR A 301 17.30 -23.29 9.35
C THR A 301 16.69 -23.12 10.73
N ALA A 302 15.45 -22.65 10.83
CA ALA A 302 14.71 -22.54 12.08
C ALA A 302 14.37 -23.93 12.64
N LEU A 303 13.79 -24.79 11.81
CA LEU A 303 13.44 -26.17 12.16
C LEU A 303 14.67 -26.98 12.58
N ARG A 304 15.81 -26.85 11.89
CA ARG A 304 17.07 -27.49 12.31
C ARG A 304 17.52 -27.06 13.71
N LYS A 305 17.26 -25.81 14.12
CA LYS A 305 17.59 -25.33 15.47
C LYS A 305 16.60 -25.86 16.49
N VAL A 306 15.31 -25.89 16.15
CA VAL A 306 14.26 -26.49 16.97
C VAL A 306 14.57 -27.96 17.22
N GLU A 307 14.84 -28.76 16.18
CA GLU A 307 15.21 -30.18 16.30
C GLU A 307 16.40 -30.41 17.24
N LYS A 308 17.44 -29.56 17.15
CA LYS A 308 18.61 -29.66 18.03
C LYS A 308 18.33 -29.30 19.49
N ALA A 309 17.40 -28.38 19.71
CA ALA A 309 17.01 -27.93 21.04
C ALA A 309 15.90 -28.79 21.64
N PHE A 310 15.19 -29.56 20.81
CA PHE A 310 14.04 -30.35 21.21
C PHE A 310 14.48 -31.47 22.16
N LYS A 311 13.91 -31.43 23.35
CA LYS A 311 13.91 -32.52 24.33
C LYS A 311 12.44 -32.87 24.57
N LYS A 312 12.14 -34.12 24.93
CA LYS A 312 10.77 -34.50 25.33
C LYS A 312 10.27 -33.50 26.40
N PRO A 313 9.03 -33.01 26.27
CA PRO A 313 8.54 -31.92 27.11
C PRO A 313 8.54 -32.36 28.57
N ASP A 314 9.28 -31.61 29.39
CA ASP A 314 9.19 -31.66 30.85
C ASP A 314 7.88 -30.97 31.26
N GLU A 315 7.08 -31.61 32.10
CA GLU A 315 5.77 -31.10 32.56
C GLU A 315 5.93 -29.73 33.23
N THR A 316 7.04 -29.52 33.95
CA THR A 316 7.34 -28.24 34.61
C THR A 316 7.58 -27.12 33.61
N LEU A 317 8.33 -27.38 32.53
CA LEU A 317 8.58 -26.40 31.47
C LEU A 317 7.29 -26.07 30.70
N ALA A 318 6.45 -27.07 30.43
CA ALA A 318 5.16 -26.86 29.78
C ALA A 318 4.26 -25.93 30.61
N TRP A 319 4.25 -26.10 31.94
CA TRP A 319 3.52 -25.21 32.84
C TRP A 319 4.05 -23.77 32.81
N TYR A 320 5.37 -23.57 32.93
CA TYR A 320 5.97 -22.23 32.86
C TYR A 320 5.70 -21.51 31.52
N LEU A 321 5.69 -22.25 30.41
CA LEU A 321 5.36 -21.69 29.10
C LEU A 321 3.91 -21.22 29.01
N LYS A 322 2.98 -22.01 29.57
CA LYS A 322 1.57 -21.60 29.67
C LYS A 322 1.44 -20.32 30.47
N VAL A 323 2.04 -20.28 31.67
CA VAL A 323 1.99 -19.10 32.55
C VAL A 323 2.52 -17.85 31.85
N TYR A 324 3.62 -17.99 31.12
CA TYR A 324 4.21 -16.88 30.35
C TYR A 324 3.32 -16.40 29.20
N ASP A 325 2.77 -17.30 28.39
CA ASP A 325 1.94 -16.89 27.24
C ASP A 325 0.65 -16.21 27.70
N TRP A 326 0.01 -16.72 28.74
CA TRP A 326 -1.19 -16.11 29.31
C TRP A 326 -0.90 -14.77 29.96
N SER A 327 0.21 -14.64 30.69
CA SER A 327 0.51 -13.40 31.41
C SER A 327 0.73 -12.23 30.47
N LEU A 328 1.35 -12.48 29.30
CA LEU A 328 1.51 -11.47 28.26
C LEU A 328 0.17 -11.06 27.64
N GLU A 329 -0.72 -12.03 27.41
CA GLU A 329 -2.04 -11.76 26.82
C GLU A 329 -2.97 -10.99 27.77
N HIS A 330 -2.79 -11.15 29.08
CA HIS A 330 -3.58 -10.51 30.13
C HIS A 330 -2.83 -9.38 30.85
N GLU A 331 -1.69 -8.92 30.30
CA GLU A 331 -0.82 -7.94 30.96
C GLU A 331 -1.57 -6.66 31.33
N ASP A 332 -2.35 -6.10 30.40
CA ASP A 332 -3.11 -4.87 30.62
C ASP A 332 -4.17 -5.02 31.72
N ALA A 333 -4.89 -6.16 31.73
CA ALA A 333 -5.91 -6.44 32.73
C ALA A 333 -5.30 -6.64 34.13
N ILE A 334 -4.18 -7.35 34.19
CA ILE A 334 -3.45 -7.59 35.43
C ILE A 334 -2.85 -6.29 35.96
N ARG A 335 -2.21 -5.47 35.11
CA ARG A 335 -1.66 -4.17 35.49
C ARG A 335 -2.73 -3.24 36.01
N LYS A 336 -3.88 -3.16 35.34
CA LYS A 336 -5.01 -2.31 35.77
C LYS A 336 -5.57 -2.69 37.14
N GLU A 337 -5.59 -3.98 37.49
CA GLU A 337 -6.02 -4.43 38.83
C GLU A 337 -5.02 -3.98 39.92
N PHE A 338 -3.72 -3.88 39.59
CA PHE A 338 -2.68 -3.38 40.49
C PHE A 338 -2.53 -1.85 40.47
N GLU A 339 -2.95 -1.16 39.40
CA GLU A 339 -2.97 0.32 39.26
C GLU A 339 -3.95 1.02 40.21
N ILE A 340 -4.73 0.27 41.01
CA ILE A 340 -5.54 0.82 42.09
C ILE A 340 -4.67 1.29 43.28
N ASP A 341 -3.39 0.90 43.33
CA ASP A 341 -2.43 1.25 44.40
C ASP A 341 -1.24 2.12 43.91
N GLU A 342 -1.50 3.18 43.12
CA GLU A 342 -0.42 4.08 42.66
C GLU A 342 0.20 4.89 43.81
N GLU A 343 1.29 4.36 44.39
CA GLU A 343 2.38 5.15 44.97
C GLU A 343 3.73 4.39 45.11
N GLY A 344 3.85 3.11 44.73
CA GLY A 344 5.04 2.28 45.06
C GLY A 344 5.68 1.52 43.88
N ASP A 345 7.02 1.62 43.78
CA ASP A 345 8.07 0.69 43.30
C ASP A 345 7.84 -0.47 42.27
N GLY A 346 6.64 -0.71 41.72
CA GLY A 346 6.35 -1.80 40.78
C GLY A 346 6.37 -3.20 41.41
N MET A 347 6.28 -3.26 42.73
CA MET A 347 6.34 -4.48 43.54
C MET A 347 4.99 -4.76 44.20
N VAL A 348 4.58 -6.03 44.20
CA VAL A 348 3.30 -6.48 44.77
C VAL A 348 3.55 -7.52 45.85
N SER A 349 2.70 -7.58 46.88
CA SER A 349 2.77 -8.64 47.88
C SER A 349 2.52 -10.02 47.26
N ARG A 350 3.07 -11.10 47.83
CA ARG A 350 2.82 -12.45 47.29
C ARG A 350 1.33 -12.79 47.30
N ASN A 351 0.64 -12.47 48.40
CA ASN A 351 -0.77 -12.83 48.56
C ASN A 351 -1.64 -12.11 47.52
N ASP A 352 -1.37 -10.83 47.27
CA ASP A 352 -2.11 -10.05 46.27
C ASP A 352 -1.82 -10.58 44.87
N PHE A 353 -0.55 -10.88 44.56
CA PHE A 353 -0.15 -11.49 43.29
C PHE A 353 -0.90 -12.80 43.00
N ILE A 354 -0.94 -13.71 43.98
CA ILE A 354 -1.66 -15.00 43.85
C ILE A 354 -3.17 -14.76 43.69
N SER A 355 -3.73 -13.82 44.45
CA SER A 355 -5.17 -13.51 44.41
C SER A 355 -5.61 -12.98 43.03
N VAL A 356 -4.83 -12.07 42.42
CA VAL A 356 -5.13 -11.48 41.12
C VAL A 356 -4.97 -12.52 40.01
N ILE A 357 -3.91 -13.33 40.05
CA ILE A 357 -3.75 -14.43 39.08
C ILE A 357 -4.89 -15.43 39.18
N ARG A 358 -5.32 -15.79 40.40
CA ARG A 358 -6.49 -16.65 40.62
C ARG A 358 -7.75 -16.04 40.03
N LYS A 359 -7.96 -14.74 40.24
CA LYS A 359 -9.13 -14.00 39.72
C LYS A 359 -9.22 -14.05 38.19
N HIS A 360 -8.10 -13.86 37.49
CA HIS A 360 -8.08 -13.77 36.03
C HIS A 360 -7.89 -15.10 35.30
N TRP A 361 -7.12 -16.03 35.86
CA TRP A 361 -6.91 -17.35 35.24
C TRP A 361 -8.01 -18.34 35.60
N GLY A 362 -8.56 -18.23 36.82
CA GLY A 362 -9.57 -19.15 37.35
C GLY A 362 -8.98 -20.50 37.77
N THR A 363 -8.63 -21.37 36.81
CA THR A 363 -8.20 -22.76 37.06
C THR A 363 -6.68 -22.88 37.11
N VAL A 364 -6.08 -22.67 38.28
CA VAL A 364 -4.66 -22.91 38.47
C VAL A 364 -4.39 -23.78 39.68
N ASP A 365 -3.48 -24.73 39.54
CA ASP A 365 -2.99 -25.59 40.61
C ASP A 365 -2.30 -24.76 41.70
N GLU A 366 -2.91 -24.73 42.89
CA GLU A 366 -2.48 -23.85 43.99
C GLU A 366 -1.04 -24.11 44.42
N GLU A 367 -0.63 -25.38 44.47
CA GLU A 367 0.73 -25.77 44.85
C GLU A 367 1.77 -25.26 43.84
N GLN A 368 1.43 -25.21 42.55
CA GLN A 368 2.34 -24.79 41.49
C GLN A 368 2.51 -23.27 41.45
N ILE A 369 1.42 -22.49 41.60
CA ILE A 369 1.54 -21.03 41.75
C ILE A 369 2.34 -20.68 43.01
N GLU A 370 2.04 -21.32 44.14
CA GLU A 370 2.71 -21.02 45.40
C GLU A 370 4.22 -21.30 45.29
N THR A 371 4.59 -22.41 44.66
CA THR A 371 5.99 -22.76 44.39
C THR A 371 6.64 -21.77 43.42
N PHE A 372 5.90 -21.30 42.42
CA PHE A 372 6.37 -20.31 41.45
C PHE A 372 6.59 -18.94 42.09
N ALA A 373 5.64 -18.47 42.89
CA ALA A 373 5.72 -17.20 43.61
C ALA A 373 6.92 -17.19 44.56
N LYS A 374 7.14 -18.26 45.33
CA LYS A 374 8.31 -18.42 46.22
C LYS A 374 9.65 -18.30 45.49
N LYS A 375 9.77 -18.84 44.28
CA LYS A 375 10.99 -18.73 43.47
C LYS A 375 11.25 -17.31 42.96
N HIS A 376 10.23 -16.45 42.93
CA HIS A 376 10.34 -15.07 42.47
C HIS A 376 10.71 -14.05 43.58
N GLU A 377 10.73 -14.46 44.85
CA GLU A 377 10.95 -13.63 46.06
C GLU A 377 12.43 -13.18 46.30
N GLU A 378 13.35 -13.38 45.36
CA GLU A 378 14.81 -13.33 45.64
C GLU A 378 15.38 -12.01 46.21
N SER A 379 14.69 -10.87 46.09
CA SER A 379 15.26 -9.55 46.46
C SER A 379 14.74 -8.99 47.79
N HIS A 380 13.48 -9.27 48.13
CA HIS A 380 12.82 -8.86 49.36
C HIS A 380 11.79 -9.93 49.75
N PRO A 381 11.76 -10.38 51.01
CA PRO A 381 10.75 -11.34 51.45
C PRO A 381 9.36 -10.75 51.23
N ASP A 382 8.47 -11.53 50.62
CA ASP A 382 7.06 -11.19 50.36
C ASP A 382 6.79 -10.09 49.31
N ARG A 383 7.78 -9.72 48.48
CA ARG A 383 7.59 -8.77 47.36
C ARG A 383 7.98 -9.36 46.00
N ILE A 384 7.08 -9.27 45.02
CA ILE A 384 7.26 -9.77 43.65
C ILE A 384 7.24 -8.60 42.67
N SER A 385 8.25 -8.52 41.79
CA SER A 385 8.28 -7.53 40.70
C SER A 385 7.45 -8.00 39.51
N LEU A 386 6.42 -7.22 39.15
CA LEU A 386 5.56 -7.51 37.99
C LEU A 386 6.36 -7.46 36.68
N ASP A 387 7.30 -6.53 36.55
CA ASP A 387 8.13 -6.41 35.35
C ASP A 387 9.03 -7.64 35.13
N ASP A 388 9.53 -8.25 36.20
CA ASP A 388 10.32 -9.49 36.08
C ASP A 388 9.43 -10.70 35.77
N PHE A 389 8.18 -10.68 36.24
CA PHE A 389 7.18 -11.71 35.92
C PHE A 389 6.84 -11.70 34.42
N PHE A 390 6.49 -10.54 33.85
CA PHE A 390 6.18 -10.40 32.42
C PHE A 390 7.40 -10.57 31.51
N LYS A 391 8.61 -10.20 31.95
CA LYS A 391 9.85 -10.45 31.18
C LYS A 391 10.14 -11.94 31.01
N GLY A 392 9.70 -12.80 31.93
CA GLY A 392 9.89 -14.25 31.87
C GLY A 392 11.33 -14.74 32.06
N SER A 393 12.32 -13.85 32.18
CA SER A 393 13.75 -14.22 32.13
C SER A 393 14.26 -14.97 33.34
N LYS A 394 13.53 -14.94 34.47
CA LYS A 394 13.89 -15.66 35.70
C LYS A 394 13.57 -17.15 35.64
N TYR A 395 12.51 -17.54 34.93
CA TYR A 395 11.98 -18.91 34.91
C TYR A 395 11.99 -19.57 33.52
N LEU A 396 12.17 -18.79 32.45
CA LEU A 396 12.31 -19.31 31.08
C LEU A 396 13.65 -18.92 30.46
N GLN A 397 14.21 -19.84 29.67
CA GLN A 397 15.39 -19.54 28.86
C GLN A 397 15.03 -18.52 27.78
N LYS A 398 15.99 -17.63 27.46
CA LYS A 398 15.82 -16.57 26.45
C LYS A 398 15.30 -17.06 25.10
N ALA A 399 15.52 -18.32 24.74
CA ALA A 399 15.01 -18.89 23.50
C ALA A 399 13.47 -18.93 23.43
N PHE A 400 12.77 -19.12 24.56
CA PHE A 400 11.31 -19.28 24.60
C PHE A 400 10.54 -17.96 24.75
N LEU A 401 11.26 -16.87 25.09
CA LEU A 401 10.69 -15.54 25.28
C LEU A 401 10.35 -14.88 23.94
N LEU A 402 9.26 -14.10 23.89
CA LEU A 402 8.87 -13.34 22.70
C LEU A 402 9.93 -12.29 22.32
N SER A 403 10.70 -11.78 23.27
CA SER A 403 11.84 -10.89 23.02
C SER A 403 12.91 -11.47 22.08
N SER A 404 12.95 -12.80 21.91
CA SER A 404 13.86 -13.46 20.97
C SER A 404 13.42 -13.38 19.50
N PHE A 405 12.14 -13.08 19.26
CA PHE A 405 11.53 -12.89 17.94
C PHE A 405 11.66 -11.46 17.45
N GLY A 406 11.92 -10.51 18.35
CA GLY A 406 12.17 -9.10 18.00
C GLY A 406 13.46 -8.87 17.20
N PRO A 407 13.57 -7.73 16.50
CA PRO A 407 14.74 -7.37 15.72
C PRO A 407 15.98 -7.40 16.62
N LYS A 408 16.97 -8.23 16.27
CA LYS A 408 18.22 -8.34 17.03
C LYS A 408 18.87 -6.97 17.10
N ALA A 409 18.81 -6.34 18.27
CA ALA A 409 19.56 -5.11 18.54
C ALA A 409 21.00 -5.32 18.08
N LYS A 410 21.47 -4.49 17.15
CA LYS A 410 22.85 -4.53 16.65
C LYS A 410 23.77 -4.43 17.87
N LYS A 411 24.35 -5.56 18.31
CA LYS A 411 25.40 -5.58 19.31
C LYS A 411 26.46 -4.58 18.85
N LYS A 412 26.72 -3.52 19.63
CA LYS A 412 27.89 -2.66 19.46
C LYS A 412 29.11 -3.58 19.43
N LYS A 413 29.66 -3.81 18.23
CA LYS A 413 30.88 -4.61 18.07
C LYS A 413 32.00 -3.87 18.81
N LYS A 414 32.62 -4.54 19.79
CA LYS A 414 33.93 -4.12 20.31
C LYS A 414 34.92 -4.01 19.13
N PRO A 415 35.86 -3.05 19.16
CA PRO A 415 36.70 -2.76 18.00
C PRO A 415 37.65 -3.93 17.74
N ALA A 416 37.45 -4.63 16.62
CA ALA A 416 38.45 -5.52 16.06
C ALA A 416 39.42 -4.68 15.21
N LYS A 417 40.72 -4.90 15.40
CA LYS A 417 41.83 -4.26 14.66
C LYS A 417 41.53 -4.22 13.15
N LYS A 418 41.38 -3.01 12.59
CA LYS A 418 41.24 -2.79 11.15
C LYS A 418 42.58 -3.09 10.46
N LYS A 419 42.62 -4.16 9.65
CA LYS A 419 43.48 -4.19 8.47
C LYS A 419 42.86 -3.23 7.44
N GLY A 420 43.66 -2.28 6.95
CA GLY A 420 43.21 -1.26 6.01
C GLY A 420 42.74 -1.88 4.70
N LYS A 421 41.49 -1.59 4.32
CA LYS A 421 41.10 -1.49 2.92
C LYS A 421 40.89 -0.01 2.63
N LYS A 422 41.76 0.56 1.80
CA LYS A 422 41.48 1.82 1.12
C LYS A 422 40.43 1.51 0.05
N GLY A 423 39.17 1.70 0.38
CA GLY A 423 38.11 1.86 -0.60
C GLY A 423 37.59 3.28 -0.44
N LEU A 424 37.53 4.05 -1.53
CA LEU A 424 36.74 5.28 -1.53
C LEU A 424 35.31 4.92 -1.06
N PRO A 425 34.64 5.81 -0.31
CA PRO A 425 33.27 5.56 0.12
C PRO A 425 32.42 5.41 -1.14
N VAL A 426 31.87 4.21 -1.37
CA VAL A 426 30.85 4.01 -2.41
C VAL A 426 29.69 4.93 -2.06
N PRO A 427 29.30 5.87 -2.94
CA PRO A 427 28.20 6.78 -2.66
C PRO A 427 26.92 5.98 -2.41
N ILE A 428 26.09 6.45 -1.49
CA ILE A 428 24.80 5.83 -1.18
C ILE A 428 24.00 5.77 -2.48
N CYS A 429 23.71 4.56 -2.99
CA CYS A 429 23.14 4.36 -4.33
C CYS A 429 21.68 4.84 -4.47
N VAL A 430 21.08 5.35 -3.39
CA VAL A 430 19.69 5.81 -3.34
C VAL A 430 19.61 7.05 -2.47
N ILE A 431 18.93 8.11 -2.95
CA ILE A 431 18.67 9.30 -2.12
C ILE A 431 17.84 8.86 -0.90
N PRO A 432 18.32 9.08 0.34
CA PRO A 432 17.53 8.82 1.54
C PRO A 432 16.21 9.60 1.48
N LYS A 433 15.10 9.00 1.92
CA LYS A 433 13.77 9.64 1.87
C LYS A 433 13.71 11.04 2.52
N SER A 434 14.60 11.30 3.48
CA SER A 434 14.75 12.58 4.18
C SER A 434 15.44 13.69 3.36
N GLU A 435 16.16 13.34 2.30
CA GLU A 435 16.93 14.27 1.45
C GLU A 435 16.29 14.45 0.06
N CYS A 436 15.19 13.76 -0.22
CA CYS A 436 14.42 13.93 -1.45
C CYS A 436 13.79 15.33 -1.48
N PRO A 437 14.00 16.14 -2.54
CA PRO A 437 13.27 17.39 -2.73
C PRO A 437 11.77 17.10 -2.75
N LEU A 438 11.00 17.77 -1.89
CA LEU A 438 9.54 17.63 -1.83
C LEU A 438 8.89 18.86 -2.48
N ARG A 439 7.75 18.63 -3.14
CA ARG A 439 6.84 19.70 -3.59
C ARG A 439 6.07 20.26 -2.39
N GLU A 440 5.39 21.38 -2.61
CA GLU A 440 4.50 22.01 -1.62
C GLU A 440 3.41 21.04 -1.11
N ASP A 441 2.98 20.10 -1.95
CA ASP A 441 1.98 19.06 -1.63
C ASP A 441 2.55 17.85 -0.85
N GLY A 442 3.84 17.84 -0.49
CA GLY A 442 4.49 16.77 0.27
C GLY A 442 4.93 15.55 -0.55
N PHE A 443 4.65 15.50 -1.85
CA PHE A 443 5.16 14.47 -2.77
C PHE A 443 6.61 14.76 -3.20
N PRO A 444 7.42 13.72 -3.50
CA PRO A 444 8.74 13.92 -4.10
C PRO A 444 8.64 14.70 -5.42
N ALA A 445 9.59 15.61 -5.65
CA ALA A 445 9.58 16.49 -6.81
C ALA A 445 9.59 15.74 -8.16
N TYR A 446 10.21 14.56 -8.23
CA TYR A 446 10.25 13.72 -9.42
C TYR A 446 8.93 12.98 -9.72
N MET A 447 7.93 13.07 -8.84
CA MET A 447 6.58 12.55 -9.10
C MET A 447 5.70 13.64 -9.72
N VAL A 448 5.35 13.47 -10.98
CA VAL A 448 4.56 14.40 -11.78
C VAL A 448 3.19 13.82 -12.10
N GLU A 449 2.22 14.70 -12.32
CA GLU A 449 0.85 14.29 -12.65
C GLU A 449 0.84 13.60 -14.02
N ALA A 450 0.48 12.33 -14.04
CA ALA A 450 0.29 11.57 -15.27
C ALA A 450 -1.08 11.91 -15.85
N VAL A 451 -1.08 12.38 -17.08
CA VAL A 451 -2.27 12.60 -17.89
C VAL A 451 -2.72 11.22 -18.39
N PRO A 452 -3.86 10.69 -17.92
CA PRO A 452 -4.36 9.43 -18.45
C PRO A 452 -4.74 9.63 -19.91
N ASN A 453 -4.39 8.67 -20.78
CA ASN A 453 -4.73 8.70 -22.20
C ASN A 453 -6.23 8.38 -22.39
N ILE A 454 -7.09 9.26 -21.88
CA ILE A 454 -8.55 9.18 -22.02
C ILE A 454 -8.93 10.16 -23.14
N PRO A 455 -9.63 9.71 -24.19
CA PRO A 455 -9.93 10.53 -25.37
C PRO A 455 -10.66 11.86 -25.08
N GLU A 456 -11.30 12.01 -23.92
CA GLU A 456 -12.09 13.19 -23.58
C GLU A 456 -11.97 13.57 -22.09
N GLU A 457 -10.90 14.28 -21.70
CA GLU A 457 -10.81 14.88 -20.34
C GLU A 457 -12.00 15.83 -20.06
N GLN A 458 -12.56 16.44 -21.10
CA GLN A 458 -13.70 17.35 -21.01
C GLN A 458 -15.02 16.63 -20.73
N ARG A 459 -15.07 15.29 -20.88
CA ARG A 459 -16.23 14.47 -20.53
C ARG A 459 -16.55 14.54 -19.03
N PHE A 460 -15.51 14.60 -18.20
CA PHE A 460 -15.59 14.62 -16.74
C PHE A 460 -15.74 16.04 -16.15
N LYS A 461 -15.60 17.09 -16.96
CA LYS A 461 -15.73 18.49 -16.50
C LYS A 461 -17.21 18.88 -16.50
N GLN A 462 -17.74 19.15 -15.30
CA GLN A 462 -19.15 19.54 -15.09
C GLN A 462 -19.56 20.78 -15.90
N ASP A 463 -18.61 21.70 -16.15
CA ASP A 463 -18.83 22.98 -16.82
C ASP A 463 -18.78 22.93 -18.36
N HIS A 464 -18.34 21.82 -18.96
CA HIS A 464 -18.41 21.64 -20.40
C HIS A 464 -19.72 20.93 -20.73
N GLN A 465 -20.51 21.29 -21.75
CA GLN A 465 -21.74 20.55 -22.11
C GLN A 465 -21.44 19.47 -23.16
N SER A 466 -21.98 18.25 -23.00
CA SER A 466 -21.82 17.19 -23.99
C SER A 466 -22.61 17.55 -25.24
N ALA A 467 -22.07 17.25 -26.43
CA ALA A 467 -22.72 17.64 -27.68
C ALA A 467 -24.05 16.91 -27.93
N HIS A 468 -24.32 15.79 -27.26
CA HIS A 468 -25.50 14.96 -27.50
C HIS A 468 -26.05 14.31 -26.20
N PRO A 469 -27.37 14.43 -25.90
CA PRO A 469 -27.97 13.99 -24.62
C PRO A 469 -27.84 12.49 -24.29
N VAL A 470 -27.72 11.63 -25.30
CA VAL A 470 -27.62 10.15 -25.10
C VAL A 470 -26.20 9.72 -24.71
N HIS A 471 -25.19 10.56 -24.97
CA HIS A 471 -23.80 10.31 -24.58
C HIS A 471 -23.44 11.01 -23.26
N ASP A 472 -24.42 11.62 -22.58
CA ASP A 472 -24.22 12.28 -21.30
C ASP A 472 -24.29 11.28 -20.15
N ASP A 473 -23.14 10.70 -19.83
CA ASP A 473 -22.97 9.79 -18.69
C ASP A 473 -22.39 10.49 -17.46
N ARG A 474 -22.43 11.83 -17.41
CA ARG A 474 -21.92 12.62 -16.27
C ARG A 474 -22.64 12.34 -14.97
N ALA A 475 -23.91 11.92 -15.05
CA ALA A 475 -24.67 11.47 -13.88
C ALA A 475 -24.03 10.26 -13.16
N TRP A 476 -23.11 9.54 -13.82
CA TRP A 476 -22.40 8.39 -13.26
C TRP A 476 -21.06 8.77 -12.60
N TYR A 477 -20.57 10.00 -12.81
CA TYR A 477 -19.29 10.48 -12.29
C TYR A 477 -19.52 11.67 -11.35
N ILE A 478 -19.57 11.38 -10.05
CA ILE A 478 -19.77 12.38 -8.98
C ILE A 478 -18.46 13.14 -8.69
N ASP A 479 -17.32 12.46 -8.86
CA ASP A 479 -15.99 13.01 -8.58
C ASP A 479 -15.12 13.03 -9.85
N GLU A 480 -14.29 14.07 -10.01
CA GLU A 480 -13.22 14.04 -11.01
C GLU A 480 -12.29 12.84 -10.75
N PRO A 481 -11.82 12.14 -11.80
CA PRO A 481 -10.90 11.02 -11.62
C PRO A 481 -9.68 11.46 -10.83
N ARG A 482 -9.29 10.65 -9.84
CA ARG A 482 -8.16 10.95 -8.97
C ARG A 482 -6.90 11.17 -9.82
N LYS A 483 -6.24 12.31 -9.60
CA LYS A 483 -4.95 12.61 -10.22
C LYS A 483 -3.95 11.52 -9.86
N THR A 484 -3.39 10.89 -10.88
CA THR A 484 -2.35 9.88 -10.70
C THR A 484 -1.00 10.55 -10.81
N TYR A 485 -0.11 10.30 -9.86
CA TYR A 485 1.26 10.80 -9.90
C TYR A 485 2.20 9.66 -10.28
N MET A 486 3.03 9.87 -11.29
CA MET A 486 4.01 8.91 -11.77
C MET A 486 5.41 9.51 -11.71
N ASP A 487 6.40 8.63 -11.60
CA ASP A 487 7.80 9.02 -11.73
C ASP A 487 8.05 9.57 -13.15
N ILE A 488 8.59 10.78 -13.25
CA ILE A 488 8.89 11.43 -14.54
C ILE A 488 9.78 10.56 -15.43
N ASN A 489 10.72 9.81 -14.84
CA ASN A 489 11.59 8.90 -15.59
C ASN A 489 10.83 7.68 -16.11
N TYR A 490 9.77 7.25 -15.41
CA TYR A 490 8.87 6.22 -15.92
C TYR A 490 8.10 6.72 -17.15
N LEU A 491 7.60 7.95 -17.12
CA LEU A 491 6.89 8.58 -18.24
C LEU A 491 7.78 8.72 -19.49
N VAL A 492 9.04 9.11 -19.31
CA VAL A 492 10.04 9.16 -20.40
C VAL A 492 10.20 7.78 -21.03
N ARG A 493 10.38 6.73 -20.23
CA ARG A 493 10.52 5.36 -20.75
C ARG A 493 9.25 4.87 -21.43
N ALA A 494 8.08 5.31 -20.97
CA ALA A 494 6.79 4.99 -21.57
C ALA A 494 6.49 5.78 -22.84
N GLY A 495 7.25 6.83 -23.15
CA GLY A 495 7.01 7.69 -24.31
C GLY A 495 5.85 8.68 -24.13
N ASP A 496 5.45 8.98 -22.89
CA ASP A 496 4.29 9.84 -22.61
C ASP A 496 4.64 11.33 -22.72
N PHE A 497 4.58 11.84 -23.94
CA PHE A 497 4.89 13.23 -24.26
C PHE A 497 3.92 14.23 -23.61
N VAL A 498 2.64 13.88 -23.52
CA VAL A 498 1.59 14.80 -23.04
C VAL A 498 1.76 15.09 -21.56
N SER A 499 2.02 14.05 -20.76
CA SER A 499 2.30 14.21 -19.33
C SER A 499 3.60 14.98 -19.09
N LEU A 500 4.64 14.73 -19.88
CA LEU A 500 5.92 15.45 -19.77
C LEU A 500 5.79 16.92 -20.14
N GLN A 501 5.08 17.24 -21.23
CA GLN A 501 4.82 18.61 -21.64
C GLN A 501 4.04 19.37 -20.57
N LYS A 502 2.97 18.77 -20.02
CA LYS A 502 2.21 19.35 -18.91
C LYS A 502 3.08 19.59 -17.68
N ALA A 503 3.98 18.66 -17.36
CA ALA A 503 4.90 18.81 -16.22
C ALA A 503 5.88 19.97 -16.41
N PHE A 504 6.49 20.11 -17.58
CA PHE A 504 7.43 21.20 -17.87
C PHE A 504 6.73 22.56 -17.96
N ASP A 505 5.53 22.62 -18.53
CA ASP A 505 4.72 23.86 -18.57
C ASP A 505 4.25 24.29 -17.17
N ALA A 506 4.10 23.34 -16.23
CA ALA A 506 3.84 23.60 -14.82
C ALA A 506 5.09 24.02 -14.02
N GLY A 507 6.26 24.14 -14.67
CA GLY A 507 7.50 24.62 -14.06
C GLY A 507 8.34 23.55 -13.36
N VAL A 508 8.11 22.26 -13.64
CA VAL A 508 8.99 21.18 -13.14
C VAL A 508 10.37 21.30 -13.81
N PRO A 509 11.49 21.27 -13.06
CA PRO A 509 12.83 21.30 -13.64
C PRO A 509 13.09 20.12 -14.59
N VAL A 510 13.70 20.40 -15.75
CA VAL A 510 13.99 19.39 -16.78
C VAL A 510 15.03 18.37 -16.30
N ASP A 511 16.04 18.82 -15.54
CA ASP A 511 17.12 17.97 -15.00
C ASP A 511 16.81 17.37 -13.63
N ILE A 512 15.52 17.12 -13.37
CA ILE A 512 15.10 16.53 -12.11
C ILE A 512 15.67 15.12 -11.95
N LYS A 513 16.17 14.81 -10.75
CA LYS A 513 16.81 13.54 -10.45
C LYS A 513 15.86 12.62 -9.69
N ASP A 514 15.72 11.38 -10.15
CA ASP A 514 14.99 10.35 -9.41
C ASP A 514 15.79 9.83 -8.20
N LYS A 515 15.22 8.85 -7.51
CA LYS A 515 15.88 8.18 -6.36
C LYS A 515 17.26 7.58 -6.67
N TYR A 516 17.61 7.37 -7.95
CA TYR A 516 18.89 6.83 -8.42
C TYR A 516 19.79 7.90 -9.07
N TYR A 517 19.46 9.18 -8.91
CA TYR A 517 20.17 10.31 -9.54
C TYR A 517 20.05 10.37 -11.07
N LYS A 518 19.10 9.66 -11.68
CA LYS A 518 18.90 9.71 -13.13
C LYS A 518 18.02 10.88 -13.53
N THR A 519 18.42 11.59 -14.58
CA THR A 519 17.61 12.64 -15.21
C THR A 519 16.74 12.07 -16.32
N PRO A 520 15.65 12.77 -16.71
CA PRO A 520 14.83 12.43 -17.88
C PRO A 520 15.67 12.17 -19.13
N LEU A 521 16.68 13.01 -19.41
CA LEU A 521 17.54 12.88 -20.58
C LEU A 521 18.34 11.57 -20.57
N MET A 522 18.90 11.15 -19.42
CA MET A 522 19.62 9.88 -19.32
C MET A 522 18.72 8.68 -19.61
N VAL A 523 17.47 8.72 -19.16
CA VAL A 523 16.50 7.62 -19.38
C VAL A 523 16.05 7.59 -20.84
N ALA A 524 15.82 8.75 -21.46
CA ALA A 524 15.54 8.85 -22.90
C ALA A 524 16.68 8.24 -23.72
N CYS A 525 17.93 8.59 -23.39
CA CYS A 525 19.13 8.08 -24.04
C CYS A 525 19.33 6.58 -23.84
N ALA A 526 18.98 6.02 -22.68
CA ALA A 526 19.03 4.58 -22.46
C ALA A 526 17.92 3.83 -23.23
N SER A 527 16.73 4.44 -23.36
CA SER A 527 15.57 3.84 -24.01
C SER A 527 15.60 3.84 -25.54
N GLY A 528 16.43 4.69 -26.16
CA GLY A 528 16.51 4.80 -27.62
C GLY A 528 15.46 5.71 -28.26
N ASN A 529 14.77 6.56 -27.48
CA ASN A 529 13.73 7.45 -28.01
C ASN A 529 14.33 8.81 -28.41
N ILE A 530 14.77 8.93 -29.67
CA ILE A 530 15.39 10.15 -30.21
C ILE A 530 14.47 11.38 -30.14
N VAL A 531 13.17 11.20 -30.38
CA VAL A 531 12.19 12.30 -30.35
C VAL A 531 12.11 12.92 -28.94
N LEU A 532 12.16 12.08 -27.90
CA LEU A 532 12.21 12.58 -26.53
C LEU A 532 13.57 13.20 -26.17
N VAL A 533 14.67 12.70 -26.73
CA VAL A 533 15.99 13.31 -26.53
C VAL A 533 16.00 14.73 -27.11
N GLU A 534 15.55 14.91 -28.35
CA GLU A 534 15.45 16.23 -29.00
C GLU A 534 14.54 17.17 -28.20
N PHE A 535 13.35 16.69 -27.82
CA PHE A 535 12.41 17.47 -27.01
C PHE A 535 12.98 17.93 -25.65
N LEU A 536 13.70 17.05 -24.95
CA LEU A 536 14.32 17.39 -23.66
C LEU A 536 15.47 18.39 -23.83
N LEU A 537 16.27 18.25 -24.90
CA LEU A 537 17.32 19.22 -25.24
C LEU A 537 16.75 20.59 -25.62
N GLU A 538 15.65 20.63 -26.39
CA GLU A 538 14.93 21.87 -26.70
C GLU A 538 14.38 22.57 -25.44
N LYS A 539 13.97 21.79 -24.44
CA LYS A 539 13.53 22.30 -23.13
C LYS A 539 14.70 22.70 -22.22
N GLY A 540 15.95 22.54 -22.66
CA GLY A 540 17.16 22.99 -21.96
C GLY A 540 17.76 21.98 -20.99
N ALA A 541 17.58 20.67 -21.23
CA ALA A 541 18.22 19.62 -20.43
C ALA A 541 19.75 19.72 -20.48
N ASP A 542 20.40 19.52 -19.32
CA ASP A 542 21.86 19.47 -19.22
C ASP A 542 22.42 18.17 -19.83
N VAL A 543 23.06 18.33 -20.99
CA VAL A 543 23.67 17.26 -21.77
C VAL A 543 24.80 16.55 -21.03
N ASN A 544 25.39 17.20 -20.03
CA ASN A 544 26.51 16.71 -19.23
C ASN A 544 26.13 16.38 -17.79
N ALA A 545 24.82 16.35 -17.47
CA ALA A 545 24.35 15.90 -16.16
C ALA A 545 24.89 14.51 -15.83
N THR A 546 25.15 14.24 -14.55
CA THR A 546 25.68 12.95 -14.09
C THR A 546 24.80 12.26 -13.06
N ASP A 547 24.72 10.94 -13.15
CA ASP A 547 24.10 10.08 -12.15
C ASP A 547 25.06 9.74 -11.00
N ASN A 548 24.64 8.86 -10.09
CA ASN A 548 25.44 8.43 -8.95
C ASN A 548 26.71 7.64 -9.31
N PHE A 549 26.83 7.17 -10.56
CA PHE A 549 28.02 6.53 -11.10
C PHE A 549 28.86 7.48 -11.97
N LEU A 550 28.56 8.77 -11.95
CA LEU A 550 29.14 9.78 -12.83
C LEU A 550 28.87 9.50 -14.32
N TRP A 551 27.83 8.73 -14.66
CA TRP A 551 27.46 8.51 -16.05
C TRP A 551 26.69 9.71 -16.58
N THR A 552 27.14 10.20 -17.73
CA THR A 552 26.43 11.22 -18.53
C THR A 552 25.39 10.58 -19.45
N PRO A 553 24.42 11.34 -20.01
CA PRO A 553 23.54 10.88 -21.07
C PRO A 553 24.28 10.14 -22.20
N LEU A 554 25.48 10.61 -22.58
CA LEU A 554 26.31 9.98 -23.61
C LEU A 554 26.78 8.58 -23.20
N HIS A 555 27.14 8.35 -21.93
CA HIS A 555 27.46 6.99 -21.45
C HIS A 555 26.28 6.02 -21.62
N HIS A 556 25.05 6.48 -21.30
CA HIS A 556 23.84 5.67 -21.45
C HIS A 556 23.54 5.37 -22.92
N ALA A 557 23.69 6.34 -23.83
CA ALA A 557 23.52 6.13 -25.27
C ALA A 557 24.57 5.15 -25.85
N CYS A 558 25.85 5.33 -25.49
CA CYS A 558 26.96 4.50 -25.97
C CYS A 558 26.89 3.05 -25.47
N TYR A 559 26.52 2.84 -24.20
CA TYR A 559 26.38 1.49 -23.64
C TYR A 559 25.20 0.72 -24.26
N ASN A 560 24.10 1.40 -24.61
CA ASN A 560 22.94 0.76 -25.24
C ASN A 560 23.04 0.73 -26.78
N GLY A 561 24.03 1.39 -27.38
CA GLY A 561 24.32 1.35 -28.82
C GLY A 561 23.42 2.22 -29.70
N HIS A 562 22.86 3.31 -29.16
CA HIS A 562 21.98 4.24 -29.88
C HIS A 562 22.78 5.36 -30.55
N LEU A 563 23.31 5.08 -31.76
CA LEU A 563 24.24 5.96 -32.49
C LEU A 563 23.63 7.32 -32.84
N ASP A 564 22.40 7.30 -33.33
CA ASP A 564 21.59 8.47 -33.67
C ASP A 564 21.45 9.44 -32.48
N ILE A 565 21.22 8.91 -31.28
CA ILE A 565 21.18 9.70 -30.05
C ILE A 565 22.56 10.22 -29.66
N ALA A 566 23.62 9.40 -29.79
CA ALA A 566 24.98 9.83 -29.49
C ALA A 566 25.41 11.00 -30.39
N GLU A 567 25.05 10.97 -31.67
CA GLU A 567 25.28 12.09 -32.60
C GLU A 567 24.59 13.37 -32.14
N VAL A 568 23.31 13.29 -31.76
CA VAL A 568 22.54 14.44 -31.27
C VAL A 568 23.16 15.01 -29.99
N LEU A 569 23.56 14.15 -29.04
CA LEU A 569 24.20 14.59 -27.79
C LEU A 569 25.54 15.28 -28.03
N VAL A 570 26.39 14.74 -28.91
CA VAL A 570 27.69 15.37 -29.24
C VAL A 570 27.48 16.71 -29.94
N LYS A 571 26.52 16.80 -30.88
CA LYS A 571 26.13 18.08 -31.51
C LYS A 571 25.59 19.09 -30.49
N ALA A 572 24.92 18.62 -29.44
CA ALA A 572 24.43 19.44 -28.33
C ALA A 572 25.52 19.80 -27.28
N GLY A 573 26.77 19.39 -27.47
CA GLY A 573 27.90 19.75 -26.59
C GLY A 573 28.19 18.74 -25.47
N ALA A 574 27.82 17.47 -25.63
CA ALA A 574 28.23 16.42 -24.71
C ALA A 574 29.76 16.25 -24.67
N ALA A 575 30.33 16.14 -23.47
CA ALA A 575 31.74 15.85 -23.27
C ALA A 575 32.04 14.39 -23.66
N VAL A 576 32.76 14.22 -24.78
CA VAL A 576 33.08 12.91 -25.37
C VAL A 576 33.93 12.03 -24.44
N ASP A 577 34.79 12.64 -23.62
CA ASP A 577 35.70 11.95 -22.68
C ASP A 577 35.29 12.12 -21.21
N ALA A 578 34.00 12.34 -20.93
CA ALA A 578 33.53 12.45 -19.55
C ALA A 578 33.90 11.19 -18.73
N PRO A 579 34.58 11.31 -17.57
CA PRO A 579 34.97 10.13 -16.79
C PRO A 579 33.86 9.69 -15.83
N ALA A 580 33.42 8.43 -15.94
CA ALA A 580 32.55 7.79 -14.95
C ALA A 580 33.34 7.32 -13.70
N ILE A 581 32.65 6.74 -12.71
CA ILE A 581 33.33 6.03 -11.60
C ILE A 581 34.28 4.97 -12.16
N GLY A 582 35.54 5.06 -11.77
CA GLY A 582 36.61 4.22 -12.30
C GLY A 582 37.22 4.73 -13.61
N ASN A 583 37.04 6.01 -13.94
CA ASN A 583 37.60 6.66 -15.13
C ASN A 583 37.21 5.98 -16.46
N ALA A 584 36.06 5.32 -16.51
CA ALA A 584 35.56 4.76 -17.76
C ALA A 584 34.93 5.88 -18.60
N THR A 585 35.34 6.00 -19.87
CA THR A 585 34.79 6.99 -20.81
C THR A 585 33.62 6.41 -21.62
N PRO A 586 32.82 7.23 -22.32
CA PRO A 586 31.80 6.77 -23.26
C PRO A 586 32.34 5.80 -24.33
N LEU A 587 33.56 6.04 -24.82
CA LEU A 587 34.26 5.14 -25.76
C LEU A 587 34.46 3.74 -25.17
N MET A 588 34.91 3.66 -23.91
CA MET A 588 35.07 2.37 -23.23
C MET A 588 33.74 1.64 -23.07
N ARG A 589 32.63 2.35 -22.82
CA ARG A 589 31.29 1.74 -22.75
C ARG A 589 30.78 1.25 -24.10
N ALA A 590 31.09 1.95 -25.19
CA ALA A 590 30.77 1.49 -26.55
C ALA A 590 31.52 0.20 -26.92
N ILE A 591 32.77 0.05 -26.46
CA ILE A 591 33.58 -1.16 -26.64
C ILE A 591 33.02 -2.31 -25.80
N GLU A 592 32.65 -2.07 -24.53
CA GLU A 592 31.99 -3.06 -23.67
C GLU A 592 30.66 -3.57 -24.26
N ALA A 593 29.99 -2.73 -25.07
CA ALA A 593 28.76 -3.08 -25.77
C ALA A 593 28.99 -3.74 -27.15
N CYS A 594 30.23 -3.90 -27.58
CA CYS A 594 30.64 -4.44 -28.88
C CYS A 594 29.93 -3.76 -30.08
N ARG A 595 29.85 -2.43 -30.08
CA ARG A 595 29.17 -1.65 -31.15
C ARG A 595 30.16 -0.89 -32.01
N LEU A 596 30.60 -1.49 -33.11
CA LEU A 596 31.60 -0.94 -34.04
C LEU A 596 31.25 0.48 -34.54
N ASP A 597 30.02 0.70 -34.98
CA ASP A 597 29.59 1.99 -35.54
C ASP A 597 29.67 3.13 -34.50
N MET A 598 29.34 2.82 -33.23
CA MET A 598 29.44 3.75 -32.11
C MET A 598 30.90 4.06 -31.77
N VAL A 599 31.77 3.04 -31.79
CA VAL A 599 33.21 3.21 -31.56
C VAL A 599 33.84 4.08 -32.65
N TYR A 600 33.52 3.80 -33.91
CA TYR A 600 33.97 4.62 -35.04
C TYR A 600 33.51 6.08 -34.89
N PHE A 601 32.22 6.29 -34.60
CA PHE A 601 31.68 7.63 -34.39
C PHE A 601 32.40 8.39 -33.26
N LEU A 602 32.58 7.78 -32.09
CA LEU A 602 33.24 8.44 -30.96
C LEU A 602 34.70 8.81 -31.27
N ILE A 603 35.43 7.96 -31.98
CA ILE A 603 36.79 8.27 -32.44
C ILE A 603 36.78 9.46 -33.41
N THR A 604 35.87 9.45 -34.39
CA THR A 604 35.72 10.60 -35.31
C THR A 604 35.27 11.89 -34.61
N ALA A 605 34.56 11.77 -33.49
CA ALA A 605 34.15 12.87 -32.64
C ALA A 605 35.27 13.36 -31.69
N GLY A 606 36.46 12.76 -31.74
CA GLY A 606 37.65 13.17 -30.99
C GLY A 606 37.84 12.51 -29.63
N ALA A 607 37.25 11.33 -29.40
CA ALA A 607 37.46 10.57 -28.16
C ALA A 607 38.92 10.13 -27.98
N ASP A 608 39.44 10.27 -26.76
CA ASP A 608 40.80 9.84 -26.43
C ASP A 608 40.90 8.31 -26.29
N ILE A 609 41.55 7.68 -27.27
CA ILE A 609 41.82 6.23 -27.32
C ILE A 609 42.79 5.80 -26.22
N GLN A 610 43.68 6.69 -25.79
CA GLN A 610 44.73 6.44 -24.79
C GLN A 610 44.27 6.67 -23.35
N ALA A 611 43.05 7.19 -23.15
CA ALA A 611 42.48 7.31 -21.82
C ALA A 611 42.45 5.93 -21.12
N THR A 612 42.81 5.89 -19.84
CA THR A 612 42.86 4.66 -19.06
C THR A 612 41.85 4.66 -17.92
N ASN A 613 41.17 3.53 -17.74
CA ASN A 613 40.29 3.35 -16.58
C ASN A 613 41.09 3.09 -15.29
N SER A 614 40.40 2.95 -14.16
CA SER A 614 41.02 2.71 -12.84
C SER A 614 41.78 1.39 -12.73
N ASN A 615 41.61 0.48 -13.71
CA ASN A 615 42.35 -0.77 -13.81
C ASN A 615 43.59 -0.63 -14.71
N GLY A 616 43.88 0.58 -15.22
CA GLY A 616 44.99 0.86 -16.13
C GLY A 616 44.77 0.37 -17.56
N LYS A 617 43.54 -0.02 -17.93
CA LYS A 617 43.22 -0.50 -19.28
C LYS A 617 42.80 0.65 -20.19
N ASN A 618 43.38 0.73 -21.38
CA ASN A 618 42.95 1.65 -22.43
C ASN A 618 41.86 1.01 -23.33
N ALA A 619 41.42 1.72 -24.36
CA ALA A 619 40.39 1.23 -25.30
C ALA A 619 40.80 -0.08 -26.00
N LEU A 620 42.07 -0.21 -26.41
CA LEU A 620 42.58 -1.41 -27.08
C LEU A 620 42.64 -2.63 -26.15
N ASP A 621 43.11 -2.44 -24.91
CA ASP A 621 43.13 -3.49 -23.89
C ASP A 621 41.71 -4.00 -23.57
N LEU A 622 40.72 -3.10 -23.59
CA LEU A 622 39.32 -3.49 -23.42
C LEU A 622 38.80 -4.27 -24.62
N ALA A 623 39.08 -3.82 -25.86
CA ALA A 623 38.68 -4.53 -27.06
C ALA A 623 39.27 -5.95 -27.13
N GLN A 624 40.51 -6.14 -26.68
CA GLN A 624 41.15 -7.46 -26.56
C GLN A 624 40.49 -8.35 -25.49
N VAL A 625 40.03 -7.78 -24.38
CA VAL A 625 39.33 -8.52 -23.31
C VAL A 625 37.95 -9.02 -23.77
N PHE A 626 37.26 -8.26 -24.62
CA PHE A 626 35.95 -8.63 -25.17
C PHE A 626 36.05 -9.39 -26.50
N GLU A 627 37.27 -9.63 -27.02
CA GLU A 627 37.60 -10.44 -28.20
C GLU A 627 36.88 -10.00 -29.50
N ASP A 628 36.62 -8.70 -29.69
CA ASP A 628 36.04 -8.17 -30.94
C ASP A 628 37.12 -7.80 -31.96
N ALA A 629 37.40 -8.73 -32.89
CA ALA A 629 38.42 -8.56 -33.92
C ALA A 629 38.26 -7.29 -34.77
N THR A 630 37.01 -6.88 -35.05
CA THR A 630 36.76 -5.71 -35.91
C THR A 630 37.07 -4.39 -35.23
N ILE A 631 36.77 -4.31 -33.93
CA ILE A 631 37.11 -3.14 -33.09
C ILE A 631 38.62 -3.08 -32.85
N ILE A 632 39.27 -4.23 -32.63
CA ILE A 632 40.73 -4.32 -32.47
C ILE A 632 41.43 -3.79 -33.72
N ASP A 633 41.07 -4.29 -34.91
CA ASP A 633 41.65 -3.84 -36.17
C ASP A 633 41.45 -2.33 -36.39
N LEU A 634 40.26 -1.81 -36.07
CA LEU A 634 39.94 -0.38 -36.17
C LEU A 634 40.83 0.45 -35.24
N LEU A 635 40.94 0.08 -33.97
CA LEU A 635 41.74 0.80 -32.97
C LEU A 635 43.24 0.76 -33.31
N GLU A 636 43.77 -0.40 -33.73
CA GLU A 636 45.18 -0.52 -34.15
C GLU A 636 45.50 0.36 -35.35
N ASN A 637 44.60 0.44 -36.33
CA ASN A 637 44.77 1.31 -37.50
C ASN A 637 44.72 2.79 -37.13
N GLN A 638 43.81 3.20 -36.24
CA GLN A 638 43.73 4.59 -35.75
C GLN A 638 44.97 4.99 -34.94
N LEU A 639 45.52 4.08 -34.13
CA LEU A 639 46.75 4.32 -33.38
C LEU A 639 47.99 4.47 -34.30
N LYS A 640 48.06 3.73 -35.41
CA LYS A 640 49.10 3.89 -36.42
C LYS A 640 49.00 5.27 -37.10
N ILE A 641 47.79 5.69 -37.47
CA ILE A 641 47.54 7.01 -38.08
C ILE A 641 47.96 8.14 -37.12
N LEU A 642 47.60 8.05 -35.83
CA LEU A 642 47.99 9.03 -34.82
C LEU A 642 49.52 9.08 -34.61
N ALA A 643 50.21 7.94 -34.65
CA ALA A 643 51.68 7.89 -34.58
C ALA A 643 52.34 8.54 -35.82
N GLU A 644 51.81 8.29 -37.01
CA GLU A 644 52.29 8.92 -38.26
C GLU A 644 52.01 10.43 -38.32
N GLU A 645 50.92 10.90 -37.72
CA GLU A 645 50.58 12.33 -37.64
C GLU A 645 51.50 13.07 -36.66
N GLN A 646 51.85 12.45 -35.53
CA GLN A 646 52.85 12.96 -34.59
C GLN A 646 54.24 13.06 -35.24
N GLU A 647 54.63 12.06 -36.03
CA GLU A 647 55.88 12.10 -36.81
C GLU A 647 55.86 13.15 -37.94
N LYS A 648 54.70 13.45 -38.53
CA LYS A 648 54.53 14.49 -39.58
C LYS A 648 54.46 15.91 -39.02
N GLU A 649 53.93 16.11 -37.82
CA GLU A 649 53.98 17.41 -37.12
C GLU A 649 55.40 17.76 -36.65
N GLU A 650 56.19 16.77 -36.25
CA GLU A 650 57.62 16.96 -35.95
C GLU A 650 58.48 17.26 -37.20
N ALA A 651 57.97 17.01 -38.42
CA ALA A 651 58.69 17.13 -39.68
C ALA A 651 58.41 18.42 -40.51
N LYS A 652 57.59 19.39 -40.04
CA LYS A 652 57.39 20.69 -40.74
C LYS A 652 58.17 21.85 -40.10
N PRO A 653 58.97 22.64 -40.86
CA PRO A 653 59.76 23.73 -40.30
C PRO A 653 58.94 25.03 -40.15
N ALA A 654 59.15 25.72 -39.03
CA ALA A 654 58.48 26.96 -38.64
C ALA A 654 58.83 28.18 -39.52
N LYS A 655 57.82 28.85 -40.14
CA LYS A 655 57.78 30.26 -40.62
C LYS A 655 56.30 30.63 -40.89
N GLY A 656 55.65 31.71 -40.44
CA GLY A 656 55.93 32.85 -39.56
C GLY A 656 54.66 33.75 -39.51
N GLY A 657 54.55 34.62 -38.49
CA GLY A 657 53.63 35.78 -38.49
C GLY A 657 52.35 35.68 -37.62
N LYS A 658 52.41 36.20 -36.39
CA LYS A 658 51.23 36.60 -35.57
C LYS A 658 50.74 38.01 -35.95
N PRO A 659 49.52 38.39 -35.53
CA PRO A 659 49.44 39.49 -34.55
C PRO A 659 48.60 39.20 -33.28
N LYS A 660 49.03 39.81 -32.16
CA LYS A 660 48.50 39.87 -30.78
C LYS A 660 47.59 41.13 -30.59
N PRO A 661 46.86 41.28 -29.46
CA PRO A 661 47.36 42.06 -28.29
C PRO A 661 47.16 41.32 -26.94
N ALA A 662 48.19 41.14 -26.09
CA ALA A 662 48.66 41.99 -24.96
C ALA A 662 47.89 41.71 -23.64
N GLU A 663 48.33 40.83 -22.70
CA GLU A 663 49.36 40.94 -21.61
C GLU A 663 49.19 42.14 -20.67
N PRO A 664 49.36 42.01 -19.32
CA PRO A 664 50.58 41.51 -18.65
C PRO A 664 50.30 40.57 -17.44
N GLN A 665 51.20 39.93 -16.69
CA GLN A 665 52.66 39.73 -16.63
C GLN A 665 52.89 38.57 -15.61
N LYS A 666 53.98 37.81 -15.74
CA LYS A 666 54.57 37.01 -14.64
C LYS A 666 55.63 37.88 -13.91
N PRO A 667 56.04 37.54 -12.67
CA PRO A 667 57.30 36.78 -12.57
C PRO A 667 57.40 35.80 -11.38
N VAL A 668 58.55 35.13 -11.34
CA VAL A 668 58.94 33.99 -10.50
C VAL A 668 59.91 34.44 -9.38
N LYS A 669 59.88 33.69 -8.25
CA LYS A 669 60.90 33.45 -7.18
C LYS A 669 61.27 34.56 -6.18
N LYS A 670 61.14 34.23 -4.88
CA LYS A 670 62.28 34.02 -3.94
C LYS A 670 61.82 33.45 -2.58
N GLU A 671 62.70 32.68 -1.95
CA GLU A 671 62.57 32.10 -0.61
C GLU A 671 62.58 33.17 0.51
N SER A 672 61.93 32.81 1.63
CA SER A 672 61.82 33.45 2.97
C SER A 672 63.20 33.68 3.65
N PRO A 673 63.38 34.41 4.80
CA PRO A 673 62.40 34.61 5.90
C PRO A 673 62.51 35.89 6.79
N ASP A 674 61.57 35.96 7.76
CA ASP A 674 61.70 36.40 9.18
C ASP A 674 61.29 37.81 9.66
N VAL A 675 60.74 37.77 10.89
CA VAL A 675 60.50 38.81 11.93
C VAL A 675 59.11 39.48 12.01
N SER A 676 58.27 38.92 12.91
CA SER A 676 57.63 39.50 14.13
C SER A 676 57.03 40.93 14.09
N GLN A 677 55.83 41.31 14.56
CA GLN A 677 55.08 41.24 15.86
C GLN A 677 53.73 42.02 15.68
N PRO A 678 52.83 42.32 16.66
CA PRO A 678 52.67 41.94 18.07
C PRO A 678 51.26 41.38 18.43
N ALA A 679 51.07 41.13 19.73
CA ALA A 679 49.91 40.51 20.38
C ALA A 679 48.83 41.50 20.86
N GLU A 680 47.61 40.98 21.10
CA GLU A 680 46.61 41.32 22.15
C GLU A 680 45.26 40.71 21.68
N GLU A 681 44.40 40.02 22.42
CA GLU A 681 44.29 39.54 23.80
C GLU A 681 43.23 38.41 23.78
N LYS A 682 43.27 37.44 24.71
CA LYS A 682 42.14 36.54 24.94
C LYS A 682 41.08 37.25 25.78
N PRO A 683 39.78 36.93 25.58
CA PRO A 683 38.98 36.58 26.74
C PRO A 683 38.21 35.25 26.60
N VAL A 684 38.44 34.42 27.62
CA VAL A 684 37.52 33.61 28.46
C VAL A 684 36.04 33.46 28.02
N PRO A 685 35.42 32.28 28.22
CA PRO A 685 34.08 31.97 27.74
C PRO A 685 32.98 32.57 28.64
N GLU A 686 31.96 33.18 28.03
CA GLU A 686 30.73 33.56 28.71
C GLU A 686 29.52 32.75 28.24
N LYS A 687 28.80 32.22 29.23
CA LYS A 687 27.52 31.55 29.10
C LYS A 687 26.41 32.56 28.74
N THR A 688 25.29 32.01 28.26
CA THR A 688 23.94 32.61 28.12
C THR A 688 23.69 33.28 26.76
N LYS A 689 22.56 33.11 26.05
CA LYS A 689 21.21 32.62 26.36
C LYS A 689 20.63 31.92 25.10
N ARG A 690 19.87 30.84 25.31
CA ARG A 690 18.90 30.30 24.33
C ARG A 690 18.00 31.45 23.87
N SER A 691 17.93 31.74 22.56
CA SER A 691 16.92 32.65 22.03
C SER A 691 15.65 31.86 21.70
N ARG A 692 14.56 32.27 22.35
CA ARG A 692 13.20 31.78 22.21
C ARG A 692 12.73 31.88 20.76
N LYS A 693 12.61 30.76 20.06
CA LYS A 693 11.68 30.63 18.92
C LYS A 693 10.41 29.83 19.26
N ASP A 694 10.33 29.31 20.49
CA ASP A 694 9.18 28.55 20.98
C ASP A 694 8.46 29.31 22.10
N SER A 695 7.77 30.41 21.75
CA SER A 695 6.77 30.98 22.66
C SER A 695 5.54 31.44 21.91
N ALA A 696 4.38 30.97 22.37
CA ALA A 696 3.03 31.25 21.86
C ALA A 696 2.59 32.73 21.91
N ALA A 697 3.50 33.66 22.22
CA ALA A 697 3.27 35.10 22.21
C ALA A 697 3.61 35.75 20.85
N TYR A 698 4.44 35.12 20.00
CA TYR A 698 4.77 35.64 18.66
C TYR A 698 3.54 35.62 17.73
N TRP A 699 2.75 34.55 17.79
CA TRP A 699 1.54 34.36 16.99
C TRP A 699 0.37 35.29 17.36
N LYS A 700 0.35 35.84 18.57
CA LYS A 700 -0.71 36.77 19.01
C LYS A 700 -0.49 38.22 18.53
N SER A 701 0.72 38.57 18.08
CA SER A 701 1.01 39.92 17.57
C SER A 701 0.71 40.11 16.07
N TRP A 702 0.57 39.02 15.31
CA TRP A 702 0.19 39.08 13.88
C TRP A 702 -1.32 39.25 13.69
N ALA A 703 -2.13 38.97 14.71
CA ALA A 703 -3.59 39.08 14.66
C ALA A 703 -4.13 40.52 14.87
N THR A 704 -3.28 41.52 15.12
CA THR A 704 -3.72 42.88 15.49
C THR A 704 -3.03 44.02 14.73
N SER A 705 -2.44 43.75 13.57
CA SER A 705 -1.92 44.82 12.70
C SER A 705 -2.99 45.31 11.71
N GLU A 706 -3.62 46.44 12.03
CA GLU A 706 -4.55 47.22 11.18
C GLU A 706 -3.87 47.86 9.96
N LYS A 707 -3.26 47.07 9.08
CA LYS A 707 -2.77 47.54 7.78
C LYS A 707 -3.05 46.47 6.73
N ASP A 708 -4.28 46.51 6.20
CA ASP A 708 -4.59 46.37 4.77
C ASP A 708 -6.12 46.32 4.63
N LYS A 709 -6.74 47.50 4.52
CA LYS A 709 -8.13 47.62 4.06
C LYS A 709 -8.13 47.33 2.56
N ASN A 710 -8.49 46.11 2.19
CA ASN A 710 -8.76 45.77 0.79
C ASN A 710 -10.05 46.47 0.34
N ASP A 711 -9.91 47.26 -0.72
CA ASP A 711 -10.96 47.95 -1.46
C ASP A 711 -11.97 46.93 -2.02
N ILE A 712 -13.23 47.00 -1.58
CA ILE A 712 -14.33 46.11 -1.98
C ILE A 712 -15.11 46.63 -3.21
N SER A 713 -14.45 47.41 -4.08
CA SER A 713 -15.03 47.73 -5.39
C SER A 713 -14.85 46.58 -6.38
N PHE A 714 -15.95 45.83 -6.61
CA PHE A 714 -16.03 44.81 -7.64
C PHE A 714 -15.89 45.44 -9.04
N ARG A 715 -14.80 45.12 -9.74
CA ARG A 715 -14.64 45.39 -11.18
C ARG A 715 -14.60 44.05 -11.94
N PRO A 716 -15.63 43.70 -12.73
CA PRO A 716 -15.62 42.45 -13.49
C PRO A 716 -14.49 42.47 -14.54
N ARG A 717 -13.67 41.42 -14.56
CA ARG A 717 -12.50 41.27 -15.48
C ARG A 717 -12.88 40.85 -16.91
N LYS A 718 -14.16 40.77 -17.26
CA LYS A 718 -14.63 40.50 -18.62
C LYS A 718 -15.69 41.52 -19.00
N ILE A 719 -15.40 42.31 -20.02
CA ILE A 719 -16.44 42.95 -20.82
C ILE A 719 -17.12 41.80 -21.56
N TRP A 720 -18.42 41.60 -21.33
CA TRP A 720 -19.23 40.73 -22.18
C TRP A 720 -19.12 41.26 -23.60
N SER A 721 -18.35 40.59 -24.46
CA SER A 721 -18.51 40.72 -25.91
C SER A 721 -19.79 39.98 -26.30
N PRO A 722 -20.60 40.52 -27.23
CA PRO A 722 -21.75 39.80 -27.74
C PRO A 722 -21.30 38.49 -28.41
N ASP A 723 -22.15 37.46 -28.30
CA ASP A 723 -21.90 36.13 -28.86
C ASP A 723 -21.57 36.20 -30.37
N ALA A 724 -20.64 35.36 -30.80
CA ALA A 724 -20.19 35.29 -32.19
C ALA A 724 -21.37 35.04 -33.13
N THR A 725 -21.44 35.81 -34.21
CA THR A 725 -22.55 35.69 -35.18
C THR A 725 -22.48 34.35 -35.92
N ALA A 726 -23.63 33.84 -36.37
CA ALA A 726 -23.72 32.55 -37.09
C ALA A 726 -22.75 32.43 -38.29
N ILE A 727 -22.37 33.57 -38.89
CA ILE A 727 -21.42 33.66 -40.00
C ILE A 727 -19.97 33.38 -39.54
N GLU A 728 -19.59 33.79 -38.34
CA GLU A 728 -18.26 33.52 -37.77
C GLU A 728 -18.12 32.06 -37.32
N LEU A 729 -19.20 31.47 -36.81
CA LEU A 729 -19.26 30.04 -36.51
C LEU A 729 -19.19 29.18 -37.78
N ALA A 730 -19.85 29.62 -38.86
CA ALA A 730 -19.77 28.95 -40.16
C ALA A 730 -18.34 28.99 -40.74
N LYS A 731 -17.66 30.15 -40.68
CA LYS A 731 -16.24 30.28 -41.10
C LYS A 731 -15.29 29.40 -40.27
N LYS A 732 -15.55 29.27 -38.97
CA LYS A 732 -14.77 28.39 -38.09
C LYS A 732 -14.98 26.90 -38.44
N GLN A 733 -16.19 26.51 -38.85
CA GLN A 733 -16.47 25.15 -39.33
C GLN A 733 -15.85 24.88 -40.70
N GLU A 734 -15.83 25.85 -41.61
CA GLU A 734 -15.12 25.74 -42.90
C GLU A 734 -13.61 25.57 -42.71
N LEU A 735 -12.98 26.36 -41.84
CA LEU A 735 -11.57 26.22 -41.50
C LEU A 735 -11.22 24.84 -40.89
N LEU A 736 -12.14 24.25 -40.11
CA LEU A 736 -11.96 22.90 -39.57
C LEU A 736 -12.12 21.82 -40.64
N ARG A 737 -13.01 22.03 -41.63
CA ARG A 737 -13.13 21.13 -42.79
C ARG A 737 -11.91 21.20 -43.68
N GLU A 738 -11.38 22.39 -43.94
CA GLU A 738 -10.13 22.57 -44.69
C GLU A 738 -8.94 21.90 -43.99
N ARG A 739 -8.87 21.98 -42.65
CA ARG A 739 -7.87 21.27 -41.86
C ARG A 739 -8.02 19.74 -41.91
N ALA A 740 -9.25 19.24 -41.89
CA ALA A 740 -9.53 17.82 -42.01
C ALA A 740 -9.18 17.26 -43.41
N THR A 741 -9.31 18.07 -44.46
CA THR A 741 -8.90 17.70 -45.82
C THR A 741 -7.38 17.72 -46.05
N LEU A 742 -6.61 18.39 -45.18
CA LEU A 742 -5.14 18.46 -45.23
C LEU A 742 -4.42 17.27 -44.54
N CYS A 743 -5.13 16.50 -43.71
CA CYS A 743 -4.64 15.25 -43.13
C CYS A 743 -5.30 14.05 -43.84
N GLY A 744 -4.68 13.60 -44.93
CA GLY A 744 -5.20 12.52 -45.76
C GLY A 744 -5.30 11.14 -45.08
N HIS A 745 -6.43 10.49 -45.35
CA HIS A 745 -6.74 9.05 -45.34
C HIS A 745 -6.52 8.19 -44.07
N LEU A 746 -7.66 7.82 -43.46
CA LEU A 746 -7.95 6.42 -43.11
C LEU A 746 -9.45 6.16 -43.37
N GLU A 747 -9.72 5.48 -44.48
CA GLU A 747 -11.03 4.91 -44.81
C GLU A 747 -11.23 3.57 -44.05
N ASP A 748 -12.49 3.17 -43.95
CA ASP A 748 -13.02 1.86 -43.52
C ASP A 748 -13.26 1.61 -42.02
N PHE A 749 -14.30 2.25 -41.50
CA PHE A 749 -15.25 1.54 -40.61
C PHE A 749 -16.69 1.74 -41.12
N THR A 750 -17.11 0.85 -42.02
CA THR A 750 -18.52 0.69 -42.40
C THR A 750 -19.31 0.15 -41.21
N THR A 751 -20.19 0.95 -40.63
CA THR A 751 -21.17 0.48 -39.64
C THR A 751 -22.37 -0.16 -40.33
N LEU A 752 -22.54 -1.45 -40.06
CA LEU A 752 -23.67 -2.30 -40.42
C LEU A 752 -24.94 -1.85 -39.68
N PHE A 753 -25.67 -0.84 -40.13
CA PHE A 753 -27.11 -0.70 -39.87
C PHE A 753 -27.74 0.29 -40.86
N ASN A 754 -28.13 -0.23 -42.03
CA ASN A 754 -29.22 0.34 -42.81
C ASN A 754 -29.81 -0.76 -43.70
N ARG A 755 -30.81 -1.48 -43.18
CA ARG A 755 -31.81 -2.18 -43.98
C ARG A 755 -33.08 -1.33 -43.98
N LYS A 756 -33.43 -0.78 -45.14
CA LYS A 756 -34.81 -0.64 -45.57
C LYS A 756 -35.06 -1.69 -46.65
#